data_AF-A0A926P7B6-F1
#
_entry.id   AF-A0A926P7B6-F1
#
_cell.length_a   1.000
_cell.length_b   1.000
_cell.length_c   1.000
_cell.angle_alpha   90.00
_cell.angle_beta   90.00
_cell.angle_gamma   90.00
#
_symmetry.space_group_name_H-M   'P 1'
#
loop_
_entity.id
_entity.type
_entity.pdbx_description
1 polymer ?
#
loop_
_entity_poly.entity_id
_entity_poly.type
_entity_poly.pdbx_seq_one_letter_code
_entity_poly.pdbx_strand_id
1 'polypeptide(L)'
;MAGIQRRKILIGTVFGTFIHSLLLLPAAWADTARLGVVRSPENEAYWSGITSRLVSAGVDYCVVDFAQVQQASDLGNPQLLFLPNIEQLKSSQLAALQEWMSQGGRVIVSGPVGTLSQPEIRNRLRSLLGAYWGFALTKPSELEPLRTNTQTWVRQSGLASNIQGGVVIPAGLNSVTAAVWDQSDNPPAVVTTDKSTFFGWRWGIDGVASREVDSAWLRAALGRYGLTVAAGAKAPTQSQQYCAPSKAPTAASAITPPANAPQQNTLTPPTSSPPSQIAQTDPDDVVTPTPSLPRRTGAITATEARAMDQELENLIGRFESALLAANATNSNVDLQTGAAIEQFLVASAKDTSGTNAAQAASQGLTSPASRAVAEARTALQNFRDAIASKDYNRARQQWIEARRLLWDNYPTDRRLAQSEIRAIWLDRGTIVTAKSEQDLARIFDKLAAAGFNTVFFETVNASYPIYPSRVAPEQNPLVRGWDPLKAAVKLAHERGMELHAWVWMFAAANQRHNALMNQPINYTGPVLTAHPDWAMFDKQGRVFEQNTKKAFLDPANPEVRNYLMALLEEIATNYEVDGIQLDYIRYPFQDPSANQTFGYSPTARQQFKELTGVDPVNVSPRDRNLWQKWTDFRIRQIDSFVATVSQRLHSQRPNLILSAAVFPIPRSERLQRLQQNWEDWAIRGYIDLMVPMTYSLDTKGLQKLAQPLLVQPSLGSSLILPGIRLLNLPDIGAVDQIQLLRDLPAGGYALFAVENLDANLLNILSRTQGVQENVTSRSQSPIPYREPFSAAAARYATLQREWSFLLANQQVLIQEPASAEWGKQADALSVSLNQLAAEPSMKNLLLAQRLLRSFRTDFRKWMQQQASRQPYQVQVWDNRLATIERLLHYGERTAWD
;
A
#
# COMPACT_ATOMS: atom_id res chain seq x y z
N MET A 1 80.07 17.04 44.49
CA MET A 1 80.01 16.88 45.96
C MET A 1 78.59 16.56 46.36
N ALA A 2 78.46 15.49 47.15
CA ALA A 2 77.41 15.12 48.09
C ALA A 2 75.93 15.30 47.70
N GLY A 3 75.24 14.16 47.55
CA GLY A 3 73.83 14.05 47.90
C GLY A 3 73.63 13.53 49.33
N ILE A 4 72.39 13.06 49.54
CA ILE A 4 71.96 11.94 50.40
C ILE A 4 71.08 12.28 51.63
N GLN A 5 69.79 11.94 51.42
CA GLN A 5 68.84 11.16 52.23
C GLN A 5 68.23 11.70 53.53
N ARG A 6 66.90 11.51 53.59
CA ARG A 6 66.19 11.00 54.76
C ARG A 6 65.17 9.92 54.37
N ARG A 7 64.92 9.00 55.31
CA ARG A 7 64.03 7.84 55.27
C ARG A 7 63.31 7.71 56.64
N LYS A 8 62.03 7.27 56.59
CA LYS A 8 61.20 6.57 57.62
C LYS A 8 60.78 7.39 58.87
N ILE A 9 59.69 7.14 59.65
CA ILE A 9 58.93 5.93 60.09
C ILE A 9 57.47 6.30 60.50
N LEU A 10 56.52 5.45 60.09
CA LEU A 10 55.32 4.81 60.71
C LEU A 10 54.59 5.29 62.03
N ILE A 11 53.25 5.04 62.01
CA ILE A 11 52.25 4.70 63.07
C ILE A 11 51.32 5.79 63.64
N GLY A 12 49.99 5.65 63.35
CA GLY A 12 48.97 5.48 64.40
C GLY A 12 47.93 6.59 64.69
N THR A 13 46.65 6.24 64.49
CA THR A 13 45.45 6.51 65.32
C THR A 13 44.36 7.51 64.85
N VAL A 14 43.19 6.89 64.64
CA VAL A 14 41.75 7.25 64.46
C VAL A 14 41.18 8.50 65.16
N PHE A 15 40.32 9.25 64.45
CA PHE A 15 38.90 9.68 64.76
C PHE A 15 38.54 10.83 63.77
N GLY A 16 37.78 10.61 62.68
CA GLY A 16 36.30 10.63 62.59
C GLY A 16 35.75 12.05 62.81
N THR A 17 35.04 12.78 61.94
CA THR A 17 34.20 12.59 60.72
C THR A 17 33.83 14.05 60.31
N PHE A 18 33.70 14.56 59.08
CA PHE A 18 33.02 14.12 57.86
C PHE A 18 33.67 14.84 56.66
N ILE A 19 34.18 14.08 55.67
CA ILE A 19 34.53 14.55 54.32
C ILE A 19 33.91 13.53 53.37
N HIS A 20 33.33 13.96 52.24
CA HIS A 20 33.77 13.55 50.89
C HIS A 20 32.88 14.18 49.80
N SER A 21 33.28 15.38 49.39
CA SER A 21 33.51 15.62 47.97
C SER A 21 34.85 14.97 47.65
N LEU A 22 34.94 14.02 46.71
CA LEU A 22 36.10 13.93 45.82
C LEU A 22 35.86 12.99 44.64
N LEU A 23 36.36 13.46 43.51
CA LEU A 23 36.64 12.73 42.29
C LEU A 23 37.58 11.53 42.52
N LEU A 24 37.26 10.47 41.76
CA LEU A 24 38.15 9.52 41.06
C LEU A 24 39.00 8.53 41.88
N LEU A 25 38.56 7.27 41.84
CA LEU A 25 39.37 6.14 41.35
C LEU A 25 38.47 5.19 40.52
N PRO A 26 39.01 4.54 39.47
CA PRO A 26 38.26 3.66 38.58
C PRO A 26 38.20 2.24 39.18
N ALA A 27 36.99 1.72 39.39
CA ALA A 27 36.78 0.32 39.75
C ALA A 27 36.14 -0.41 38.56
N ALA A 28 36.90 -1.36 38.04
CA ALA A 28 36.58 -2.24 36.93
C ALA A 28 35.27 -3.02 37.16
N TRP A 29 34.36 -2.89 36.19
CA TRP A 29 33.46 -3.95 35.75
C TRP A 29 33.54 -3.98 34.23
N ALA A 30 34.64 -4.54 33.71
CA ALA A 30 34.64 -5.07 32.35
C ALA A 30 34.05 -6.48 32.44
N ASP A 31 32.75 -6.58 32.71
CA ASP A 31 32.02 -7.82 32.43
C ASP A 31 32.04 -7.97 30.91
N THR A 32 32.75 -8.99 30.42
CA THR A 32 32.72 -9.40 29.02
C THR A 32 31.27 -9.68 28.65
N ALA A 33 30.61 -8.77 27.92
CA ALA A 33 29.21 -8.98 27.59
C ALA A 33 29.08 -10.22 26.69
N ARG A 34 28.43 -11.25 27.23
CA ARG A 34 28.22 -12.52 26.56
C ARG A 34 27.15 -12.35 25.48
N LEU A 35 27.44 -12.78 24.25
CA LEU A 35 26.50 -12.73 23.14
C LEU A 35 25.44 -13.82 23.32
N GLY A 36 24.15 -13.47 23.33
CA GLY A 36 23.09 -14.48 23.24
C GLY A 36 22.80 -14.81 21.78
N VAL A 37 22.91 -16.08 21.38
CA VAL A 37 22.67 -16.52 20.00
C VAL A 37 21.39 -17.34 19.94
N VAL A 38 20.46 -16.87 19.13
CA VAL A 38 19.12 -17.45 19.02
C VAL A 38 19.14 -18.68 18.12
N ARG A 39 18.74 -19.81 18.69
CA ARG A 39 18.53 -21.08 17.98
C ARG A 39 17.04 -21.30 17.75
N SER A 40 16.68 -21.75 16.56
CA SER A 40 15.30 -21.99 16.13
C SER A 40 15.25 -23.16 15.15
N PRO A 41 14.08 -23.78 14.94
CA PRO A 41 13.92 -24.79 13.89
C PRO A 41 14.44 -24.36 12.50
N GLU A 42 14.34 -23.07 12.17
CA GLU A 42 14.70 -22.50 10.88
C GLU A 42 16.21 -22.41 10.63
N ASN A 43 17.01 -22.28 11.69
CA ASN A 43 18.47 -22.21 11.59
C ASN A 43 19.19 -23.47 12.07
N GLU A 44 18.44 -24.50 12.48
CA GLU A 44 18.94 -25.78 12.98
C GLU A 44 19.86 -26.49 11.97
N ALA A 45 19.45 -26.54 10.70
CA ALA A 45 20.23 -27.17 9.63
C ALA A 45 21.58 -26.49 9.37
N TYR A 46 21.74 -25.23 9.79
CA TYR A 46 22.95 -24.43 9.60
C TYR A 46 23.72 -24.21 10.91
N TRP A 47 23.26 -24.80 12.01
CA TRP A 47 23.76 -24.49 13.34
C TRP A 47 25.25 -24.82 13.53
N SER A 48 25.74 -25.91 12.90
CA SER A 48 27.16 -26.24 12.89
C SER A 48 28.01 -25.17 12.21
N GLY A 49 27.54 -24.61 11.08
CA GLY A 49 28.21 -23.54 10.37
C GLY A 49 28.18 -22.20 11.11
N ILE A 50 27.05 -21.88 11.76
CA ILE A 50 26.88 -20.72 12.65
C ILE A 50 27.87 -20.80 13.83
N THR A 51 27.83 -21.89 14.59
CA THR A 51 28.71 -22.09 15.76
C THR A 51 30.19 -22.12 15.39
N SER A 52 30.55 -22.72 14.26
CA SER A 52 31.93 -22.70 13.76
C SER A 52 32.45 -21.28 13.49
N ARG A 53 31.61 -20.39 12.94
CA ARG A 53 31.96 -18.98 12.73
C ARG A 53 32.02 -18.18 14.02
N LEU A 54 31.14 -18.44 14.98
CA LEU A 54 31.20 -17.79 16.31
C LEU A 54 32.53 -18.11 17.01
N VAL A 55 32.94 -19.38 16.96
CA VAL A 55 34.26 -19.85 17.46
C VAL A 55 35.39 -19.18 16.70
N SER A 56 35.31 -19.12 15.36
CA SER A 56 36.31 -18.47 14.51
C SER A 56 36.41 -16.96 14.75
N ALA A 57 35.32 -16.32 15.14
CA ALA A 57 35.27 -14.91 15.49
C ALA A 57 35.82 -14.65 16.90
N GLY A 58 36.05 -15.69 17.72
CA GLY A 58 36.56 -15.59 19.09
C GLY A 58 35.50 -15.17 20.12
N VAL A 59 34.22 -15.33 19.82
CA VAL A 59 33.11 -14.77 20.60
C VAL A 59 32.66 -15.74 21.69
N ASP A 60 32.63 -15.28 22.95
CA ASP A 60 31.91 -16.00 24.01
C ASP A 60 30.40 -15.78 23.85
N TYR A 61 29.65 -16.88 23.81
CA TYR A 61 28.22 -16.86 23.60
C TYR A 61 27.47 -17.86 24.49
N CYS A 62 26.18 -17.62 24.64
CA CYS A 62 25.22 -18.57 25.20
C CYS A 62 24.07 -18.77 24.20
N VAL A 63 23.38 -19.90 24.28
CA VAL A 63 22.27 -20.21 23.37
C VAL A 63 20.95 -19.75 23.97
N VAL A 64 20.09 -19.15 23.16
CA VAL A 64 18.69 -18.88 23.48
C VAL A 64 17.83 -19.80 22.62
N ASP A 65 17.10 -20.73 23.23
CA ASP A 65 16.13 -21.57 22.51
C ASP A 65 14.86 -20.74 22.24
N PHE A 66 14.74 -20.23 21.02
CA PHE A 66 13.67 -19.31 20.66
C PHE A 66 12.29 -19.96 20.73
N ALA A 67 12.20 -21.28 20.53
CA ALA A 67 10.93 -22.00 20.59
C ALA A 67 10.29 -21.92 21.98
N GLN A 68 11.10 -21.73 23.03
CA GLN A 68 10.66 -21.63 24.42
C GLN A 68 10.42 -20.19 24.90
N VAL A 69 10.74 -19.17 24.09
CA VAL A 69 10.60 -17.77 24.48
C VAL A 69 9.13 -17.34 24.41
N GLN A 70 8.59 -16.93 25.56
CA GLN A 70 7.25 -16.35 25.68
C GLN A 70 7.27 -14.93 26.25
N GLN A 71 8.29 -14.58 27.02
CA GLN A 71 8.45 -13.29 27.71
C GLN A 71 9.94 -12.88 27.77
N ALA A 72 10.22 -11.60 28.07
CA ALA A 72 11.58 -11.06 28.01
C ALA A 72 12.61 -11.80 28.88
N SER A 73 12.20 -12.29 30.06
CA SER A 73 13.09 -13.04 30.97
C SER A 73 13.60 -14.36 30.36
N ASP A 74 12.89 -14.94 29.39
CA ASP A 74 13.28 -16.20 28.75
C ASP A 74 14.47 -16.02 27.80
N LEU A 75 14.75 -14.76 27.39
CA LEU A 75 15.94 -14.41 26.60
C LEU A 75 17.23 -14.43 27.45
N GLY A 76 17.11 -14.54 28.78
CA GLY A 76 18.21 -14.47 29.73
C GLY A 76 18.74 -13.05 29.91
N ASN A 77 20.00 -12.94 30.34
CA ASN A 77 20.66 -11.65 30.60
C ASN A 77 21.81 -11.27 29.62
N PRO A 78 21.80 -11.63 28.32
CA PRO A 78 22.77 -11.04 27.40
C PRO A 78 22.48 -9.53 27.24
N GLN A 79 23.50 -8.72 26.96
CA GLN A 79 23.31 -7.31 26.56
C GLN A 79 23.10 -7.15 25.04
N LEU A 80 23.44 -8.20 24.29
CA LEU A 80 23.36 -8.25 22.84
C LEU A 80 22.85 -9.63 22.40
N LEU A 81 21.82 -9.64 21.55
CA LEU A 81 21.29 -10.86 20.94
C LEU A 81 21.68 -10.92 19.46
N PHE A 82 21.93 -12.13 18.96
CA PHE A 82 22.10 -12.41 17.54
C PHE A 82 21.02 -13.39 17.07
N LEU A 83 20.21 -12.98 16.09
CA LEU A 83 19.15 -13.76 15.46
C LEU A 83 19.56 -14.15 14.03
N PRO A 84 20.35 -15.21 13.84
CA PRO A 84 20.76 -15.63 12.52
C PRO A 84 19.63 -16.38 11.79
N ASN A 85 19.19 -15.81 10.66
CA ASN A 85 18.32 -16.47 9.67
C ASN A 85 16.91 -16.86 10.17
N ILE A 86 16.30 -16.04 11.04
CA ILE A 86 14.99 -16.33 11.65
C ILE A 86 13.83 -15.78 10.80
N GLU A 87 13.24 -16.59 9.92
CA GLU A 87 12.22 -16.12 8.96
C GLU A 87 10.83 -15.91 9.55
N GLN A 88 10.49 -16.61 10.63
CA GLN A 88 9.18 -16.55 11.25
C GLN A 88 9.30 -16.29 12.76
N LEU A 89 8.46 -15.37 13.25
CA LEU A 89 8.33 -15.06 14.67
C LEU A 89 6.86 -15.14 15.08
N LYS A 90 6.63 -15.61 16.30
CA LYS A 90 5.33 -15.56 16.98
C LYS A 90 5.16 -14.22 17.69
N SER A 91 3.91 -13.85 17.97
CA SER A 91 3.60 -12.59 18.67
C SER A 91 4.25 -12.50 20.06
N SER A 92 4.32 -13.61 20.81
CA SER A 92 4.97 -13.66 22.12
C SER A 92 6.48 -13.46 22.04
N GLN A 93 7.14 -14.11 21.08
CA GLN A 93 8.56 -13.93 20.81
C GLN A 93 8.92 -12.50 20.42
N LEU A 94 8.10 -11.87 19.57
CA LEU A 94 8.27 -10.46 19.22
C LEU A 94 8.06 -9.55 20.45
N ALA A 95 7.02 -9.78 21.25
CA ALA A 95 6.75 -9.00 22.45
C ALA A 95 7.92 -9.11 23.45
N ALA A 96 8.43 -10.31 23.68
CA ALA A 96 9.61 -10.56 24.51
C ALA A 96 10.85 -9.80 24.00
N LEU A 97 11.10 -9.83 22.70
CA LEU A 97 12.21 -9.10 22.09
C LEU A 97 12.04 -7.58 22.22
N GLN A 98 10.83 -7.06 22.00
CA GLN A 98 10.51 -5.64 22.15
C GLN A 98 10.72 -5.15 23.58
N GLU A 99 10.20 -5.90 24.56
CA GLU A 99 10.37 -5.59 25.98
C GLU A 99 11.85 -5.63 26.38
N TRP A 100 12.58 -6.67 25.99
CA TRP A 100 14.02 -6.78 26.27
C TRP A 100 14.84 -5.63 25.63
N MET A 101 14.55 -5.24 24.38
CA MET A 101 15.20 -4.10 23.72
C MET A 101 14.81 -2.74 24.35
N SER A 102 13.63 -2.65 24.97
CA SER A 102 13.22 -1.47 25.74
C SER A 102 14.05 -1.29 27.01
N GLN A 103 14.53 -2.39 27.60
CA GLN A 103 15.39 -2.42 28.79
C GLN A 103 16.88 -2.19 28.46
N GLY A 104 17.20 -1.79 27.23
CA GLY A 104 18.57 -1.47 26.80
C GLY A 104 19.26 -2.59 26.02
N GLY A 105 18.58 -3.72 25.80
CA GLY A 105 19.07 -4.79 24.93
C GLY A 105 19.27 -4.34 23.47
N ARG A 106 20.29 -4.89 22.81
CA ARG A 106 20.64 -4.60 21.41
C ARG A 106 20.61 -5.86 20.57
N VAL A 107 20.39 -5.73 19.26
CA VAL A 107 20.19 -6.90 18.40
C VAL A 107 21.04 -6.89 17.13
N ILE A 108 21.56 -8.05 16.75
CA ILE A 108 22.10 -8.33 15.42
C ILE A 108 21.12 -9.30 14.76
N VAL A 109 20.78 -9.06 13.50
CA VAL A 109 19.90 -9.93 12.71
C VAL A 109 20.56 -10.21 11.35
N SER A 110 20.31 -11.38 10.76
CA SER A 110 20.84 -11.72 9.44
C SER A 110 19.84 -12.49 8.58
N GLY A 111 19.90 -12.28 7.28
CA GLY A 111 19.08 -13.02 6.32
C GLY A 111 17.63 -12.52 6.32
N PRO A 112 16.68 -13.33 5.82
CA PRO A 112 15.30 -12.91 5.63
C PRO A 112 14.48 -12.86 6.95
N VAL A 113 14.96 -12.11 7.95
CA VAL A 113 14.34 -12.11 9.28
C VAL A 113 12.91 -11.58 9.23
N GLY A 114 11.98 -12.39 9.74
CA GLY A 114 10.57 -12.06 9.85
C GLY A 114 9.77 -12.13 8.55
N THR A 115 10.35 -12.45 7.40
CA THR A 115 9.64 -12.42 6.09
C THR A 115 8.44 -13.36 6.01
N LEU A 116 8.46 -14.48 6.73
CA LEU A 116 7.39 -15.47 6.80
C LEU A 116 6.46 -15.27 8.01
N SER A 117 6.67 -14.20 8.81
CA SER A 117 5.81 -13.86 9.94
C SER A 117 4.48 -13.24 9.49
N GLN A 118 3.49 -13.20 10.37
CA GLN A 118 2.21 -12.51 10.13
C GLN A 118 2.44 -11.01 9.84
N PRO A 119 1.60 -10.34 9.01
CA PRO A 119 1.79 -8.94 8.61
C PRO A 119 2.04 -7.97 9.77
N GLU A 120 1.31 -8.11 10.87
CA GLU A 120 1.44 -7.25 12.06
C GLU A 120 2.83 -7.41 12.72
N ILE A 121 3.33 -8.65 12.75
CA ILE A 121 4.66 -8.98 13.28
C ILE A 121 5.74 -8.39 12.37
N ARG A 122 5.57 -8.47 11.04
CA ARG A 122 6.50 -7.86 10.07
C ARG A 122 6.60 -6.34 10.23
N ASN A 123 5.47 -5.66 10.38
CA ASN A 123 5.45 -4.21 10.56
C ASN A 123 6.10 -3.77 11.87
N ARG A 124 5.84 -4.51 12.96
CA ARG A 124 6.48 -4.25 14.25
C ARG A 124 7.98 -4.55 14.24
N LEU A 125 8.41 -5.64 13.58
CA LEU A 125 9.83 -5.93 13.39
C LEU A 125 10.52 -4.86 12.57
N ARG A 126 9.89 -4.37 11.50
CA ARG A 126 10.40 -3.28 10.69
C ARG A 126 10.67 -2.02 11.53
N SER A 127 9.72 -1.66 12.40
CA SER A 127 9.89 -0.54 13.33
C SER A 127 10.98 -0.81 14.37
N LEU A 128 10.94 -1.98 15.01
CA LEU A 128 11.86 -2.38 16.07
C LEU A 128 13.32 -2.45 15.60
N LEU A 129 13.55 -3.03 14.42
CA LEU A 129 14.87 -3.23 13.83
C LEU A 129 15.33 -2.00 13.01
N GLY A 130 14.44 -1.05 12.73
CA GLY A 130 14.70 0.06 11.82
C GLY A 130 15.01 -0.35 10.38
N ALA A 131 14.84 -1.61 10.02
CA ALA A 131 15.11 -2.14 8.69
C ALA A 131 14.37 -3.46 8.48
N TYR A 132 14.23 -3.89 7.24
CA TYR A 132 13.64 -5.19 6.90
C TYR A 132 14.28 -5.79 5.65
N TRP A 133 14.19 -7.11 5.51
CA TRP A 133 14.62 -7.79 4.28
C TRP A 133 13.67 -7.45 3.13
N GLY A 134 14.20 -6.86 2.06
CA GLY A 134 13.45 -6.53 0.85
C GLY A 134 13.31 -7.73 -0.07
N PHE A 135 14.42 -8.16 -0.67
CA PHE A 135 14.45 -9.24 -1.66
C PHE A 135 15.86 -9.82 -1.81
N ALA A 136 15.98 -11.07 -2.27
CA ALA A 136 17.25 -11.71 -2.54
C ALA A 136 17.86 -11.22 -3.87
N LEU A 137 19.19 -11.19 -3.94
CA LEU A 137 19.92 -10.97 -5.19
C LEU A 137 19.86 -12.23 -6.05
N THR A 138 19.81 -12.05 -7.36
CA THR A 138 19.75 -13.15 -8.34
C THR A 138 21.11 -13.84 -8.56
N LYS A 139 22.20 -13.23 -8.08
CA LYS A 139 23.58 -13.72 -8.18
C LYS A 139 24.43 -13.12 -7.05
N PRO A 140 25.57 -13.75 -6.69
CA PRO A 140 26.51 -13.19 -5.74
C PRO A 140 26.99 -11.81 -6.18
N SER A 141 27.23 -10.92 -5.21
CA SER A 141 27.69 -9.56 -5.46
C SER A 141 28.73 -9.16 -4.42
N GLU A 142 29.66 -8.28 -4.82
CA GLU A 142 30.66 -7.74 -3.91
C GLU A 142 30.02 -6.80 -2.88
N LEU A 143 30.47 -6.90 -1.62
CA LEU A 143 30.10 -5.99 -0.54
C LEU A 143 31.07 -4.82 -0.50
N GLU A 144 30.52 -3.61 -0.47
CA GLU A 144 31.28 -2.37 -0.27
C GLU A 144 30.93 -1.73 1.08
N PRO A 145 31.83 -1.79 2.08
CA PRO A 145 31.66 -1.07 3.33
C PRO A 145 31.74 0.46 3.11
N LEU A 146 30.76 1.19 3.63
CA LEU A 146 30.71 2.64 3.49
C LEU A 146 31.54 3.34 4.57
N ARG A 147 32.19 4.45 4.20
CA ARG A 147 32.87 5.35 5.15
C ARG A 147 31.85 6.34 5.71
N THR A 148 31.34 6.08 6.91
CA THR A 148 30.46 7.01 7.63
C THR A 148 31.20 7.68 8.78
N ASN A 149 30.95 8.99 9.01
CA ASN A 149 31.65 9.81 10.01
C ASN A 149 31.44 9.35 11.47
N THR A 150 30.65 8.31 11.70
CA THR A 150 30.22 7.86 13.03
C THR A 150 30.61 6.42 13.37
N GLN A 151 31.38 5.69 12.54
CA GLN A 151 31.56 4.24 12.77
C GLN A 151 32.97 3.66 12.48
N THR A 152 33.36 2.70 13.31
CA THR A 152 34.66 1.99 13.39
C THR A 152 34.85 0.82 12.39
N TRP A 153 33.88 0.55 11.51
CA TRP A 153 33.91 -0.61 10.60
C TRP A 153 35.11 -0.61 9.64
N VAL A 154 35.49 0.57 9.14
CA VAL A 154 36.47 0.77 8.05
C VAL A 154 37.87 0.26 8.40
N ARG A 155 38.18 0.02 9.68
CA ARG A 155 39.50 -0.46 10.12
C ARG A 155 39.63 -1.99 10.13
N GLN A 156 38.57 -2.75 9.79
CA GLN A 156 38.64 -4.22 9.76
C GLN A 156 38.86 -4.76 8.35
N SER A 157 39.90 -5.57 8.19
CA SER A 157 40.16 -6.31 6.95
C SER A 157 39.13 -7.43 6.74
N GLY A 158 38.79 -7.70 5.48
CA GLY A 158 37.88 -8.80 5.10
C GLY A 158 36.38 -8.48 5.12
N LEU A 159 35.99 -7.21 5.26
CA LEU A 159 34.59 -6.78 5.17
C LEU A 159 34.07 -6.66 3.72
N ALA A 160 34.97 -6.36 2.78
CA ALA A 160 34.66 -6.37 1.35
C ALA A 160 34.85 -7.78 0.79
N SER A 161 33.79 -8.36 0.24
CA SER A 161 33.81 -9.72 -0.30
C SER A 161 32.62 -9.99 -1.22
N ASN A 162 32.79 -10.89 -2.19
CA ASN A 162 31.73 -11.35 -3.07
C ASN A 162 30.93 -12.48 -2.41
N ILE A 163 29.67 -12.22 -2.06
CA ILE A 163 28.81 -13.17 -1.33
C ILE A 163 27.39 -13.20 -1.91
N GLN A 164 26.65 -14.29 -1.66
CA GLN A 164 25.24 -14.38 -2.02
C GLN A 164 24.39 -13.64 -0.96
N GLY A 165 23.54 -12.71 -1.36
CA GLY A 165 22.81 -11.88 -0.41
C GLY A 165 21.45 -11.39 -0.89
N GLY A 166 20.95 -10.36 -0.23
CA GLY A 166 19.70 -9.69 -0.49
C GLY A 166 19.72 -8.24 0.03
N VAL A 167 18.81 -7.44 -0.49
CA VAL A 167 18.71 -6.02 -0.17
C VAL A 167 17.99 -5.84 1.16
N VAL A 168 18.60 -5.09 2.07
CA VAL A 168 17.99 -4.69 3.34
C VAL A 168 17.46 -3.27 3.19
N ILE A 169 16.17 -3.06 3.45
CA ILE A 169 15.52 -1.75 3.25
C ILE A 169 15.47 -1.02 4.60
N PRO A 170 16.11 0.15 4.75
CA PRO A 170 15.97 1.01 5.92
C PRO A 170 14.51 1.45 6.10
N ALA A 171 14.02 1.44 7.33
CA ALA A 171 12.64 1.76 7.67
C ALA A 171 12.47 2.72 8.85
N GLY A 172 13.57 3.13 9.48
CA GLY A 172 13.59 4.05 10.62
C GLY A 172 14.43 5.29 10.35
N LEU A 173 14.21 6.32 11.15
CA LEU A 173 14.84 7.63 11.03
C LEU A 173 16.30 7.64 11.52
N ASN A 174 16.64 6.69 12.38
CA ASN A 174 17.97 6.39 12.89
C ASN A 174 18.68 5.30 12.07
N SER A 175 18.10 4.87 10.94
CA SER A 175 18.64 3.78 10.13
C SER A 175 19.73 4.27 9.17
N VAL A 176 20.94 3.76 9.37
CA VAL A 176 22.15 4.12 8.63
C VAL A 176 22.65 2.91 7.85
N THR A 177 22.81 3.06 6.54
CA THR A 177 23.45 2.04 5.69
C THR A 177 24.95 1.99 5.98
N ALA A 178 25.45 0.82 6.39
CA ALA A 178 26.86 0.58 6.72
C ALA A 178 27.62 -0.13 5.58
N ALA A 179 26.93 -0.87 4.72
CA ALA A 179 27.48 -1.43 3.49
C ALA A 179 26.41 -1.54 2.41
N VAL A 180 26.87 -1.60 1.17
CA VAL A 180 26.06 -1.75 -0.04
C VAL A 180 26.56 -2.93 -0.86
N TRP A 181 25.71 -3.46 -1.73
CA TRP A 181 26.12 -4.40 -2.77
C TRP A 181 26.69 -3.60 -3.94
N ASP A 182 27.87 -3.96 -4.45
CA ASP A 182 28.44 -3.42 -5.70
C ASP A 182 27.58 -3.90 -6.88
N GLN A 183 26.54 -3.13 -7.17
CA GLN A 183 25.59 -3.30 -8.25
C GLN A 183 25.21 -1.93 -8.79
N SER A 184 24.46 -1.89 -9.90
CA SER A 184 24.12 -0.67 -10.60
C SER A 184 23.46 0.43 -9.75
N ASP A 185 22.92 0.15 -8.55
CA ASP A 185 22.31 1.14 -7.66
C ASP A 185 22.79 1.10 -6.20
N ASN A 186 23.91 0.41 -5.93
CA ASN A 186 24.48 0.21 -4.58
C ASN A 186 23.42 -0.06 -3.49
N PRO A 187 22.55 -1.08 -3.67
CA PRO A 187 21.46 -1.31 -2.74
C PRO A 187 22.00 -1.68 -1.35
N PRO A 188 21.35 -1.25 -0.24
CA PRO A 188 21.89 -1.49 1.08
C PRO A 188 21.99 -2.98 1.40
N ALA A 189 23.19 -3.38 1.83
CA ALA A 189 23.52 -4.73 2.25
C ALA A 189 23.58 -4.85 3.78
N VAL A 190 23.97 -3.78 4.46
CA VAL A 190 23.97 -3.72 5.93
C VAL A 190 23.32 -2.43 6.38
N VAL A 191 22.32 -2.53 7.27
CA VAL A 191 21.63 -1.37 7.86
C VAL A 191 21.74 -1.43 9.37
N THR A 192 22.00 -0.29 9.99
CA THR A 192 22.24 -0.18 11.43
C THR A 192 21.37 0.90 12.05
N THR A 193 20.97 0.73 13.29
CA THR A 193 20.45 1.78 14.17
C THR A 193 21.33 1.89 15.41
N ASP A 194 20.95 2.67 16.42
CA ASP A 194 21.57 2.68 17.74
C ASP A 194 21.37 1.34 18.50
N LYS A 195 20.31 0.59 18.19
CA LYS A 195 19.95 -0.66 18.88
C LYS A 195 20.03 -1.92 18.01
N SER A 196 20.17 -1.80 16.70
CA SER A 196 20.13 -2.93 15.76
C SER A 196 21.23 -2.89 14.69
N THR A 197 21.68 -4.08 14.27
CA THR A 197 22.52 -4.28 13.08
C THR A 197 21.88 -5.37 12.22
N PHE A 198 21.61 -5.08 10.95
CA PHE A 198 20.96 -6.01 10.01
C PHE A 198 21.93 -6.38 8.88
N PHE A 199 22.30 -7.65 8.78
CA PHE A 199 23.08 -8.22 7.68
C PHE A 199 22.20 -8.78 6.56
N GLY A 200 22.45 -8.34 5.32
CA GLY A 200 21.72 -8.72 4.11
C GLY A 200 22.08 -10.07 3.51
N TRP A 201 22.59 -11.02 4.28
CA TRP A 201 22.85 -12.38 3.79
C TRP A 201 22.54 -13.39 4.87
N ARG A 202 22.37 -14.65 4.48
CA ARG A 202 22.23 -15.74 5.44
C ARG A 202 23.58 -16.04 6.07
N TRP A 203 23.66 -15.95 7.39
CA TRP A 203 24.91 -16.13 8.14
C TRP A 203 25.12 -17.61 8.47
N GLY A 204 26.35 -18.10 8.47
CA GLY A 204 26.59 -19.50 8.87
C GLY A 204 26.67 -20.52 7.74
N ILE A 205 26.61 -20.10 6.47
CA ILE A 205 26.49 -21.02 5.32
C ILE A 205 27.67 -20.81 4.37
N ASP A 206 28.48 -21.85 4.16
CA ASP A 206 29.73 -21.75 3.37
C ASP A 206 29.50 -21.37 1.90
N GLY A 207 28.38 -21.80 1.31
CA GLY A 207 27.97 -21.39 -0.05
C GLY A 207 27.38 -19.98 -0.15
N VAL A 208 27.21 -19.28 0.97
CA VAL A 208 26.67 -17.92 1.03
C VAL A 208 27.78 -16.91 1.29
N ALA A 209 28.52 -17.09 2.40
CA ALA A 209 29.64 -16.25 2.79
C ALA A 209 30.75 -17.09 3.43
N SER A 210 32.01 -16.73 3.21
CA SER A 210 33.14 -17.43 3.83
C SER A 210 33.15 -17.21 5.34
N ARG A 211 33.81 -18.11 6.07
CA ARG A 211 33.94 -18.03 7.53
C ARG A 211 34.62 -16.73 7.95
N GLU A 212 35.61 -16.28 7.19
CA GLU A 212 36.40 -15.07 7.45
C GLU A 212 35.53 -13.82 7.32
N VAL A 213 34.68 -13.77 6.29
CA VAL A 213 33.75 -12.66 6.03
C VAL A 213 32.72 -12.55 7.15
N ASP A 214 32.05 -13.66 7.48
CA ASP A 214 31.06 -13.71 8.54
C ASP A 214 31.68 -13.34 9.90
N SER A 215 32.90 -13.79 10.17
CA SER A 215 33.65 -13.46 11.40
C SER A 215 34.12 -12.01 11.44
N ALA A 216 34.47 -11.40 10.32
CA ALA A 216 34.85 -9.99 10.23
C ALA A 216 33.63 -9.10 10.47
N TRP A 217 32.51 -9.35 9.79
CA TRP A 217 31.28 -8.58 9.98
C TRP A 217 30.70 -8.68 11.40
N LEU A 218 30.76 -9.87 12.00
CA LEU A 218 30.36 -10.04 13.40
C LEU A 218 31.27 -9.25 14.36
N ARG A 219 32.59 -9.34 14.23
CA ARG A 219 33.53 -8.57 15.08
C ARG A 219 33.33 -7.06 14.93
N ALA A 220 33.04 -6.59 13.72
CA ALA A 220 32.76 -5.18 13.48
C ALA A 220 31.45 -4.74 14.15
N ALA A 221 30.41 -5.58 14.11
CA ALA A 221 29.14 -5.31 14.80
C ALA A 221 29.27 -5.35 16.32
N LEU A 222 30.07 -6.28 16.86
CA LEU A 222 30.38 -6.34 18.29
C LEU A 222 31.14 -5.08 18.74
N GLY A 223 32.15 -4.66 17.97
CA GLY A 223 32.89 -3.43 18.24
C GLY A 223 32.02 -2.18 18.26
N ARG A 224 31.00 -2.10 17.40
CA ARG A 224 29.99 -1.01 17.42
C ARG A 224 29.26 -0.91 18.76
N TYR A 225 29.04 -2.04 19.42
CA TYR A 225 28.36 -2.08 20.71
C TYR A 225 29.31 -2.03 21.91
N GLY A 226 30.60 -1.76 21.69
CA GLY A 226 31.60 -1.68 22.75
C GLY A 226 32.11 -3.05 23.22
N LEU A 227 31.81 -4.13 22.50
CA LEU A 227 32.24 -5.48 22.83
C LEU A 227 33.53 -5.80 22.09
N THR A 228 34.65 -5.82 22.81
CA THR A 228 35.96 -6.15 22.25
C THR A 228 36.20 -7.65 22.35
N VAL A 229 36.44 -8.28 21.20
CA VAL A 229 36.89 -9.67 21.15
C VAL A 229 38.41 -9.69 21.19
N ALA A 230 39.00 -10.30 22.23
CA ALA A 230 40.45 -10.38 22.37
C ALA A 230 41.04 -11.19 21.21
N ALA A 231 41.82 -10.53 20.34
CA ALA A 231 42.51 -11.20 19.24
C ALA A 231 43.52 -12.22 19.82
N GLY A 232 43.27 -13.51 19.60
CA GLY A 232 44.14 -14.62 20.05
C GLY A 232 43.68 -15.38 21.29
N ALA A 233 42.50 -15.08 21.86
CA ALA A 233 41.92 -15.94 22.89
C ALA A 233 41.51 -17.29 22.26
N LYS A 234 41.98 -18.41 22.83
CA LYS A 234 41.41 -19.73 22.51
C LYS A 234 39.93 -19.68 22.88
N ALA A 235 39.06 -19.84 21.90
CA ALA A 235 37.62 -19.97 22.14
C ALA A 235 37.40 -21.11 23.15
N PRO A 236 36.57 -20.93 24.18
CA PRO A 236 36.25 -22.01 25.10
C PRO A 236 35.70 -23.20 24.31
N THR A 237 36.33 -24.35 24.49
CA THR A 237 35.89 -25.63 23.92
C THR A 237 34.53 -25.95 24.54
N GLN A 238 33.45 -25.83 23.75
CA GLN A 238 32.04 -26.07 24.09
C GLN A 238 31.32 -24.98 24.90
N SER A 239 30.57 -24.13 24.20
CA SER A 239 29.53 -23.25 24.78
C SER A 239 28.13 -23.64 24.26
N GLN A 240 27.66 -24.86 24.56
CA GLN A 240 26.22 -25.21 24.46
C GLN A 240 25.43 -24.82 25.73
N GLN A 241 25.96 -23.89 26.51
CA GLN A 241 25.30 -23.44 27.73
C GLN A 241 24.22 -22.41 27.36
N TYR A 242 22.98 -22.67 27.78
CA TYR A 242 21.86 -21.75 27.55
C TYR A 242 22.01 -20.47 28.40
N CYS A 243 21.52 -19.33 27.89
CA CYS A 243 21.63 -18.02 28.55
C CYS A 243 20.84 -17.91 29.87
N ALA A 244 19.89 -18.81 30.09
CA ALA A 244 19.16 -19.04 31.33
C ALA A 244 19.27 -20.54 31.69
N PRO A 245 19.02 -20.98 32.95
CA PRO A 245 18.82 -22.39 33.22
C PRO A 245 17.61 -22.88 32.42
N SER A 246 17.87 -23.41 31.23
CA SER A 246 16.86 -24.06 30.40
C SER A 246 16.22 -25.13 31.27
N LYS A 247 14.89 -25.10 31.43
CA LYS A 247 14.16 -26.28 31.90
C LYS A 247 14.53 -27.39 30.92
N ALA A 248 15.44 -28.27 31.34
CA ALA A 248 15.91 -29.37 30.52
C ALA A 248 14.68 -30.15 30.00
N PRO A 249 14.66 -30.59 28.73
CA PRO A 249 13.59 -31.43 28.23
C PRO A 249 13.60 -32.70 29.08
N THR A 250 12.56 -32.88 29.89
CA THR A 250 12.40 -34.07 30.70
C THR A 250 12.08 -35.21 29.73
N ALA A 251 13.04 -36.12 29.55
CA ALA A 251 12.79 -37.41 28.97
C ALA A 251 11.84 -38.17 29.91
N ALA A 252 10.55 -38.24 29.54
CA ALA A 252 9.61 -39.12 30.21
C ALA A 252 9.71 -40.51 29.58
N SER A 253 10.51 -41.37 30.22
CA SER A 253 10.49 -42.81 29.98
C SER A 253 9.28 -43.46 30.66
N ALA A 254 8.64 -44.34 29.89
CA ALA A 254 7.99 -45.59 30.26
C ALA A 254 6.67 -45.55 31.05
N ILE A 255 5.57 -45.96 30.38
CA ILE A 255 4.82 -47.18 30.75
C ILE A 255 4.33 -47.87 29.44
N THR A 256 4.84 -49.07 29.18
CA THR A 256 4.24 -50.13 28.32
C THR A 256 3.40 -51.06 29.22
N PRO A 257 2.37 -51.81 28.74
CA PRO A 257 2.56 -53.03 27.90
C PRO A 257 1.32 -53.38 26.99
N PRO A 258 1.23 -54.57 26.34
CA PRO A 258 2.15 -55.13 25.34
C PRO A 258 1.45 -55.50 24.00
N ALA A 259 2.30 -55.61 22.97
CA ALA A 259 2.29 -56.55 21.83
C ALA A 259 1.00 -56.81 21.00
N ASN A 260 1.05 -56.44 19.71
CA ASN A 260 1.14 -57.42 18.61
C ASN A 260 1.54 -56.73 17.29
N ALA A 261 2.60 -57.26 16.66
CA ALA A 261 2.95 -57.03 15.25
C ALA A 261 2.56 -58.27 14.45
N PRO A 262 2.40 -58.18 13.11
CA PRO A 262 3.58 -58.49 12.30
C PRO A 262 3.73 -57.73 10.95
N GLN A 263 5.01 -57.50 10.64
CA GLN A 263 5.73 -57.69 9.35
C GLN A 263 5.61 -56.69 8.17
N GLN A 264 6.83 -56.30 7.77
CA GLN A 264 7.22 -55.51 6.60
C GLN A 264 7.05 -56.27 5.28
N ASN A 265 6.82 -55.53 4.19
CA ASN A 265 7.63 -55.70 2.98
C ASN A 265 7.75 -54.38 2.20
N THR A 266 8.98 -54.14 1.76
CA THR A 266 9.55 -53.03 1.00
C THR A 266 8.94 -52.86 -0.39
N LEU A 267 8.90 -51.62 -0.91
CA LEU A 267 9.29 -51.26 -2.29
C LEU A 267 9.36 -49.72 -2.44
N THR A 268 10.49 -49.24 -2.96
CA THR A 268 10.83 -47.85 -3.32
C THR A 268 10.02 -47.32 -4.50
N PRO A 269 9.78 -46.00 -4.57
CA PRO A 269 9.87 -45.28 -5.86
C PRO A 269 10.66 -43.95 -5.78
N PRO A 270 11.02 -43.37 -6.94
CA PRO A 270 12.32 -42.74 -7.15
C PRO A 270 12.38 -41.24 -6.88
N THR A 271 13.62 -40.80 -6.69
CA THR A 271 14.11 -39.44 -6.87
C THR A 271 13.59 -38.79 -8.15
N SER A 272 12.83 -37.70 -8.00
CA SER A 272 12.79 -36.63 -8.99
C SER A 272 12.84 -35.30 -8.24
N SER A 273 13.83 -34.49 -8.57
CA SER A 273 14.02 -33.14 -8.05
C SER A 273 12.82 -32.25 -8.38
N PRO A 274 12.33 -31.37 -7.49
CA PRO A 274 11.35 -30.37 -7.89
C PRO A 274 12.04 -29.36 -8.83
N PRO A 275 11.46 -29.06 -10.00
CA PRO A 275 11.98 -28.02 -10.87
C PRO A 275 11.83 -26.66 -10.21
N SER A 276 12.90 -25.88 -10.25
CA SER A 276 13.00 -24.48 -9.84
C SER A 276 11.84 -23.66 -10.42
N GLN A 277 10.84 -23.35 -9.61
CA GLN A 277 9.82 -22.36 -9.98
C GLN A 277 10.33 -20.97 -9.58
N ILE A 278 10.70 -20.21 -10.60
CA ILE A 278 10.83 -18.75 -10.52
C ILE A 278 9.45 -18.24 -10.07
N ALA A 279 9.39 -17.61 -8.89
CA ALA A 279 8.18 -16.93 -8.42
C ALA A 279 7.89 -15.75 -9.36
N GLN A 280 7.06 -15.98 -10.36
CA GLN A 280 6.47 -14.92 -11.17
C GLN A 280 5.34 -14.29 -10.36
N THR A 281 5.36 -12.97 -10.20
CA THR A 281 4.24 -12.21 -9.63
C THR A 281 3.04 -12.30 -10.56
N ASP A 282 1.86 -12.56 -10.01
CA ASP A 282 0.60 -12.59 -10.74
C ASP A 282 0.40 -11.24 -11.46
N PRO A 283 0.18 -11.20 -12.79
CA PRO A 283 -0.13 -9.99 -13.54
C PRO A 283 -1.27 -9.13 -12.93
N ASP A 284 -2.22 -9.76 -12.25
CA ASP A 284 -3.33 -9.08 -11.58
C ASP A 284 -2.88 -8.38 -10.27
N ASP A 285 -1.75 -8.81 -9.72
CA ASP A 285 -1.07 -8.22 -8.56
C ASP A 285 0.06 -7.26 -8.97
N VAL A 286 0.21 -6.95 -10.26
CA VAL A 286 1.29 -6.08 -10.75
C VAL A 286 1.07 -4.65 -10.27
N VAL A 287 1.92 -4.24 -9.36
CA VAL A 287 2.08 -2.85 -8.95
C VAL A 287 3.06 -2.19 -9.90
N THR A 288 2.75 -0.97 -10.35
CA THR A 288 3.77 -0.19 -11.06
C THR A 288 4.93 0.06 -10.09
N PRO A 289 6.14 -0.47 -10.37
CA PRO A 289 7.30 -0.24 -9.52
C PRO A 289 7.63 1.24 -9.51
N THR A 290 8.07 1.74 -8.36
CA THR A 290 8.58 3.10 -8.22
C THR A 290 9.66 3.35 -9.28
N PRO A 291 9.62 4.45 -10.05
CA PRO A 291 10.79 4.90 -10.80
C PRO A 291 11.93 4.95 -9.80
N SER A 292 13.02 4.23 -10.06
CA SER A 292 14.14 4.11 -9.14
C SER A 292 14.46 5.48 -8.53
N LEU A 293 14.41 5.55 -7.20
CA LEU A 293 15.00 6.67 -6.48
C LEU A 293 16.44 6.80 -6.99
N PRO A 294 16.96 8.02 -7.21
CA PRO A 294 18.26 8.23 -7.83
C PRO A 294 19.32 7.38 -7.13
N ARG A 295 20.23 6.79 -7.92
CA ARG A 295 21.40 6.05 -7.44
C ARG A 295 21.99 6.76 -6.22
N ARG A 296 22.07 6.07 -5.07
CA ARG A 296 22.43 6.68 -3.78
C ARG A 296 23.90 7.13 -3.70
N THR A 297 24.71 6.80 -4.70
CA THR A 297 26.08 7.30 -4.89
C THR A 297 26.22 7.78 -6.34
N GLY A 298 26.78 8.98 -6.54
CA GLY A 298 27.07 9.53 -7.88
C GLY A 298 26.31 10.82 -8.22
N ALA A 299 26.55 11.32 -9.43
CA ALA A 299 25.90 12.53 -9.94
C ALA A 299 24.39 12.33 -10.10
N ILE A 300 23.61 13.36 -9.82
CA ILE A 300 22.19 13.39 -10.18
C ILE A 300 22.12 13.87 -11.63
N THR A 301 21.58 13.05 -12.53
CA THR A 301 21.37 13.46 -13.93
C THR A 301 20.33 14.58 -14.02
N ALA A 302 20.36 15.36 -15.10
CA ALA A 302 19.36 16.42 -15.31
C ALA A 302 17.90 15.90 -15.35
N THR A 303 17.71 14.64 -15.76
CA THR A 303 16.38 14.00 -15.74
C THR A 303 15.95 13.62 -14.33
N GLU A 304 16.85 13.04 -13.53
CA GLU A 304 16.58 12.74 -12.11
C GLU A 304 16.33 14.02 -11.31
N ALA A 305 17.15 15.06 -11.50
CA ALA A 305 16.98 16.34 -10.82
C ALA A 305 15.60 16.94 -11.09
N ARG A 306 15.15 16.98 -12.35
CA ARG A 306 13.81 17.43 -12.73
C ARG A 306 12.71 16.56 -12.13
N ALA A 307 12.92 15.25 -12.07
CA ALA A 307 11.94 14.33 -11.49
C ALA A 307 11.80 14.48 -9.97
N MET A 308 12.91 14.75 -9.26
CA MET A 308 12.94 15.03 -7.82
C MET A 308 12.31 16.39 -7.51
N ASP A 309 12.67 17.42 -8.28
CA ASP A 309 12.12 18.78 -8.16
C ASP A 309 10.59 18.76 -8.28
N GLN A 310 10.09 18.15 -9.35
CA GLN A 310 8.65 18.05 -9.61
C GLN A 310 7.92 17.21 -8.56
N GLU A 311 8.54 16.14 -8.05
CA GLU A 311 7.93 15.32 -7.00
C GLU A 311 7.78 16.11 -5.70
N LEU A 312 8.80 16.87 -5.32
CA LEU A 312 8.75 17.69 -4.09
C LEU A 312 7.80 18.87 -4.24
N GLU A 313 7.79 19.58 -5.38
CA GLU A 313 6.77 20.61 -5.69
C GLU A 313 5.36 20.03 -5.60
N ASN A 314 5.12 18.86 -6.19
CA ASN A 314 3.81 18.22 -6.15
C ASN A 314 3.43 17.77 -4.73
N LEU A 315 4.38 17.31 -3.91
CA LEU A 315 4.12 16.92 -2.52
C LEU A 315 3.80 18.15 -1.66
N ILE A 316 4.54 19.25 -1.83
CA ILE A 316 4.24 20.53 -1.17
C ILE A 316 2.83 21.00 -1.56
N GLY A 317 2.51 21.00 -2.86
CA GLY A 317 1.20 21.40 -3.36
C GLY A 317 0.05 20.53 -2.81
N ARG A 318 0.21 19.21 -2.79
CA ARG A 318 -0.78 18.28 -2.19
C ARG A 318 -0.96 18.53 -0.70
N PHE A 319 0.14 18.71 0.03
CA PHE A 319 0.10 19.01 1.45
C PHE A 319 -0.65 20.33 1.71
N GLU A 320 -0.35 21.38 0.95
CA GLU A 320 -1.05 22.66 1.05
C GLU A 320 -2.54 22.54 0.70
N SER A 321 -2.89 21.75 -0.32
CA SER A 321 -4.30 21.44 -0.66
C SER A 321 -5.01 20.75 0.50
N ALA A 322 -4.39 19.72 1.08
CA ALA A 322 -4.94 19.02 2.24
C ALA A 322 -5.10 19.96 3.45
N LEU A 323 -4.08 20.76 3.73
CA LEU A 323 -4.09 21.70 4.85
C LEU A 323 -5.17 22.78 4.67
N LEU A 324 -5.33 23.31 3.45
CA LEU A 324 -6.39 24.25 3.11
C LEU A 324 -7.77 23.63 3.31
N ALA A 325 -8.00 22.42 2.77
CA ALA A 325 -9.27 21.71 2.95
C ALA A 325 -9.59 21.49 4.44
N ALA A 326 -8.59 21.08 5.24
CA ALA A 326 -8.72 20.92 6.69
C ALA A 326 -9.09 22.24 7.36
N ASN A 327 -8.32 23.29 7.10
CA ASN A 327 -8.50 24.56 7.78
C ASN A 327 -9.84 25.21 7.41
N ALA A 328 -10.20 25.22 6.12
CA ALA A 328 -11.48 25.76 5.67
C ALA A 328 -12.67 24.99 6.26
N THR A 329 -12.63 23.66 6.22
CA THR A 329 -13.72 22.80 6.74
C THR A 329 -13.93 22.98 8.24
N ASN A 330 -12.86 23.24 8.99
CA ASN A 330 -12.90 23.37 10.46
C ASN A 330 -12.81 24.83 10.93
N SER A 331 -13.01 25.80 10.03
CA SER A 331 -13.05 27.23 10.37
C SER A 331 -14.48 27.71 10.62
N ASN A 332 -14.63 28.85 11.29
CA ASN A 332 -15.91 29.55 11.46
C ASN A 332 -16.25 30.46 10.26
N VAL A 333 -15.49 30.39 9.16
CA VAL A 333 -15.71 31.22 7.97
C VAL A 333 -16.83 30.60 7.15
N ASP A 334 -18.03 31.17 7.27
CA ASP A 334 -19.23 30.77 6.52
C ASP A 334 -19.78 31.98 5.76
N LEU A 335 -19.04 32.39 4.72
CA LEU A 335 -19.39 33.51 3.86
C LEU A 335 -19.59 33.03 2.43
N GLN A 336 -20.55 33.65 1.74
CA GLN A 336 -20.60 33.61 0.28
C GLN A 336 -19.35 34.25 -0.31
N THR A 337 -18.97 33.84 -1.53
CA THR A 337 -17.70 34.25 -2.12
C THR A 337 -17.68 35.76 -2.40
N GLY A 338 -18.78 36.34 -2.86
CA GLY A 338 -18.91 37.79 -3.04
C GLY A 338 -18.73 38.56 -1.73
N ALA A 339 -19.38 38.13 -0.65
CA ALA A 339 -19.23 38.76 0.66
C ALA A 339 -17.80 38.66 1.22
N ALA A 340 -17.12 37.52 1.01
CA ALA A 340 -15.71 37.36 1.39
C ALA A 340 -14.80 38.29 0.58
N ILE A 341 -15.10 38.52 -0.70
CA ILE A 341 -14.36 39.48 -1.55
C ILE A 341 -14.56 40.92 -1.08
N GLU A 342 -15.79 41.32 -0.73
CA GLU A 342 -16.04 42.66 -0.18
C GLU A 342 -15.22 42.92 1.09
N GLN A 343 -15.20 41.95 2.01
CA GLN A 343 -14.38 42.03 3.23
C GLN A 343 -12.88 42.10 2.92
N PHE A 344 -12.41 41.27 1.98
CA PHE A 344 -11.03 41.29 1.50
C PHE A 344 -10.62 42.67 0.96
N LEU A 345 -11.44 43.26 0.07
CA LEU A 345 -11.16 44.58 -0.52
C LEU A 345 -11.12 45.69 0.53
N VAL A 346 -12.03 45.68 1.50
CA VAL A 346 -12.03 46.65 2.62
C VAL A 346 -10.77 46.50 3.48
N ALA A 347 -10.33 45.26 3.75
CA ALA A 347 -9.14 45.00 4.54
C ALA A 347 -7.86 45.41 3.78
N SER A 348 -7.78 45.13 2.48
CA SER A 348 -6.65 45.53 1.63
C SER A 348 -6.55 47.05 1.45
N ALA A 349 -7.68 47.76 1.37
CA ALA A 349 -7.72 49.22 1.29
C ALA A 349 -7.23 49.91 2.58
N LYS A 350 -7.31 49.23 3.73
CA LYS A 350 -6.80 49.73 5.02
C LYS A 350 -5.30 49.49 5.24
N ASP A 351 -4.67 48.60 4.46
CA ASP A 351 -3.25 48.22 4.62
C ASP A 351 -2.31 49.00 3.69
N THR A 352 -2.56 50.31 3.49
CA THR A 352 -1.76 51.19 2.62
C THR A 352 -0.35 51.52 3.13
N SER A 353 0.06 51.02 4.31
CA SER A 353 1.40 51.28 4.89
C SER A 353 2.42 50.16 4.63
N GLY A 354 2.06 49.09 3.92
CA GLY A 354 2.98 48.01 3.51
C GLY A 354 3.66 47.25 4.66
N THR A 355 3.24 47.49 5.90
CA THR A 355 3.92 47.04 7.13
C THR A 355 3.21 45.86 7.80
N ASN A 356 1.90 45.66 7.58
CA ASN A 356 1.17 44.54 8.20
C ASN A 356 1.16 43.25 7.39
N ALA A 357 1.33 43.27 6.06
CA ALA A 357 1.35 42.05 5.24
C ALA A 357 2.47 41.06 5.64
N ALA A 358 3.64 41.56 6.06
CA ALA A 358 4.75 40.75 6.58
C ALA A 358 4.49 40.27 8.04
N GLN A 359 3.72 41.04 8.83
CA GLN A 359 3.31 40.68 10.19
C GLN A 359 2.15 39.66 10.20
N ALA A 360 1.20 39.73 9.27
CA ALA A 360 0.13 38.74 9.11
C ALA A 360 0.64 37.39 8.58
N ALA A 361 1.61 37.42 7.64
CA ALA A 361 2.29 36.21 7.17
C ALA A 361 3.14 35.53 8.27
N SER A 362 3.67 36.30 9.23
CA SER A 362 4.42 35.76 10.37
C SER A 362 3.54 35.39 11.57
N GLN A 363 2.37 36.02 11.73
CA GLN A 363 1.36 35.64 12.74
C GLN A 363 0.53 34.40 12.33
N GLY A 364 0.52 34.02 11.04
CA GLY A 364 -0.17 32.82 10.52
C GLY A 364 0.63 31.51 10.60
N LEU A 365 1.88 31.52 11.07
CA LEU A 365 2.75 30.34 11.22
C LEU A 365 2.53 29.60 12.55
N THR A 366 1.30 29.56 13.07
CA THR A 366 1.02 29.00 14.41
C THR A 366 0.99 27.48 14.43
N SER A 367 0.62 26.83 13.32
CA SER A 367 0.52 25.36 13.27
C SER A 367 1.84 24.70 12.83
N PRO A 368 2.22 23.53 13.40
CA PRO A 368 3.35 22.73 12.92
C PRO A 368 3.28 22.43 11.41
N ALA A 369 2.08 22.18 10.88
CA ALA A 369 1.86 21.91 9.46
C ALA A 369 2.19 23.13 8.57
N SER A 370 1.79 24.34 8.97
CA SER A 370 2.12 25.57 8.23
C SER A 370 3.63 25.84 8.21
N ARG A 371 4.33 25.55 9.31
CA ARG A 371 5.79 25.65 9.39
C ARG A 371 6.49 24.62 8.50
N ALA A 372 6.00 23.37 8.50
CA ALA A 372 6.53 22.31 7.65
C ALA A 372 6.49 22.68 6.15
N VAL A 373 5.42 23.35 5.68
CA VAL A 373 5.33 23.86 4.30
C VAL A 373 6.40 24.90 4.01
N ALA A 374 6.57 25.90 4.89
CA ALA A 374 7.55 26.95 4.70
C ALA A 374 8.98 26.38 4.64
N GLU A 375 9.31 25.50 5.58
CA GLU A 375 10.60 24.80 5.64
C GLU A 375 10.83 23.90 4.40
N ALA A 376 9.80 23.19 3.93
CA ALA A 376 9.89 22.37 2.72
C ALA A 376 10.12 23.21 1.46
N ARG A 377 9.50 24.40 1.34
CA ARG A 377 9.76 25.34 0.24
C ARG A 377 11.18 25.88 0.27
N THR A 378 11.71 26.20 1.46
CA THR A 378 13.12 26.55 1.63
C THR A 378 14.04 25.39 1.24
N ALA A 379 13.73 24.17 1.67
CA ALA A 379 14.50 22.98 1.32
C ALA A 379 14.49 22.68 -0.19
N LEU A 380 13.37 22.93 -0.88
CA LEU A 380 13.30 22.84 -2.33
C LEU A 380 14.19 23.87 -3.03
N GLN A 381 14.24 25.12 -2.56
CA GLN A 381 15.17 26.11 -3.10
C GLN A 381 16.62 25.69 -2.86
N ASN A 382 16.94 25.24 -1.65
CA ASN A 382 18.28 24.71 -1.32
C ASN A 382 18.64 23.48 -2.18
N PHE A 383 17.66 22.63 -2.51
CA PHE A 383 17.84 21.51 -3.43
C PHE A 383 18.25 22.02 -4.82
N ARG A 384 17.53 23.00 -5.37
CA ARG A 384 17.83 23.62 -6.68
C ARG A 384 19.23 24.24 -6.70
N ASP A 385 19.59 24.97 -5.65
CA ASP A 385 20.91 25.60 -5.52
C ASP A 385 22.04 24.56 -5.43
N ALA A 386 21.79 23.46 -4.72
CA ALA A 386 22.72 22.33 -4.61
C ALA A 386 22.88 21.60 -5.95
N ILE A 387 21.81 21.39 -6.72
CA ILE A 387 21.89 20.86 -8.10
C ILE A 387 22.71 21.78 -9.00
N ALA A 388 22.45 23.09 -8.97
CA ALA A 388 23.18 24.07 -9.77
C ALA A 388 24.69 24.08 -9.43
N SER A 389 25.01 23.91 -8.15
CA SER A 389 26.37 23.82 -7.63
C SER A 389 27.00 22.43 -7.75
N LYS A 390 26.28 21.44 -8.32
CA LYS A 390 26.67 20.02 -8.43
C LYS A 390 26.98 19.35 -7.08
N ASP A 391 26.45 19.88 -5.98
CA ASP A 391 26.49 19.26 -4.65
C ASP A 391 25.34 18.27 -4.50
N TYR A 392 25.50 17.12 -5.16
CA TYR A 392 24.45 16.10 -5.26
C TYR A 392 24.14 15.41 -3.92
N ASN A 393 25.07 15.45 -2.96
CA ASN A 393 24.82 14.89 -1.62
C ASN A 393 23.89 15.81 -0.84
N ARG A 394 24.18 17.12 -0.82
CA ARG A 394 23.29 18.11 -0.22
C ARG A 394 21.93 18.13 -0.91
N ALA A 395 21.89 18.04 -2.24
CA ALA A 395 20.62 17.95 -2.98
C ALA A 395 19.78 16.75 -2.50
N ARG A 396 20.34 15.52 -2.46
CA ARG A 396 19.61 14.35 -1.94
C ARG A 396 19.14 14.56 -0.50
N GLN A 397 19.99 15.12 0.36
CA GLN A 397 19.64 15.38 1.76
C GLN A 397 18.45 16.34 1.87
N GLN A 398 18.49 17.49 1.20
CA GLN A 398 17.39 18.47 1.22
C GLN A 398 16.08 17.83 0.72
N TRP A 399 16.14 17.04 -0.35
CA TRP A 399 14.97 16.37 -0.89
C TRP A 399 14.38 15.32 0.06
N ILE A 400 15.22 14.49 0.70
CA ILE A 400 14.78 13.48 1.67
C ILE A 400 14.19 14.12 2.93
N GLU A 401 14.87 15.12 3.48
CA GLU A 401 14.45 15.83 4.69
C GLU A 401 13.12 16.55 4.48
N ALA A 402 12.94 17.23 3.34
CA ALA A 402 11.69 17.92 3.03
C ALA A 402 10.50 16.95 2.92
N ARG A 403 10.69 15.82 2.22
CA ARG A 403 9.62 14.80 2.09
C ARG A 403 9.22 14.24 3.44
N ARG A 404 10.20 13.88 4.26
CA ARG A 404 9.96 13.38 5.61
C ARG A 404 9.27 14.43 6.48
N LEU A 405 9.72 15.68 6.43
CA LEU A 405 9.10 16.77 7.17
C LEU A 405 7.61 16.92 6.82
N LEU A 406 7.27 16.88 5.54
CA LEU A 406 5.87 16.93 5.08
C LEU A 406 5.09 15.69 5.50
N TRP A 407 5.66 14.48 5.39
CA TRP A 407 4.98 13.26 5.82
C TRP A 407 4.74 13.18 7.34
N ASP A 408 5.72 13.59 8.14
CA ASP A 408 5.63 13.61 9.60
C ASP A 408 4.60 14.65 10.10
N ASN A 409 4.25 15.65 9.28
CA ASN A 409 3.34 16.74 9.63
C ASN A 409 2.04 16.77 8.79
N TYR A 410 1.76 15.72 8.02
CA TYR A 410 0.59 15.70 7.12
C TYR A 410 -0.71 15.83 7.93
N PRO A 411 -1.68 16.66 7.50
CA PRO A 411 -2.92 16.87 8.26
C PRO A 411 -3.73 15.58 8.36
N THR A 412 -3.67 14.92 9.51
CA THR A 412 -4.34 13.63 9.80
C THR A 412 -5.12 13.64 11.12
N ASP A 413 -5.24 14.82 11.74
CA ASP A 413 -5.80 15.07 13.06
C ASP A 413 -7.27 15.55 13.02
N ARG A 414 -7.74 16.04 11.87
CA ARG A 414 -9.07 16.64 11.69
C ARG A 414 -9.71 16.29 10.35
N ARG A 415 -11.00 16.60 10.21
CA ARG A 415 -11.79 16.27 9.02
C ARG A 415 -11.26 16.99 7.77
N LEU A 416 -11.12 16.22 6.70
CA LEU A 416 -10.71 16.61 5.35
C LEU A 416 -11.74 16.22 4.29
N ALA A 417 -12.52 15.18 4.55
CA ALA A 417 -13.39 14.62 3.51
C ALA A 417 -14.51 15.56 3.09
N GLN A 418 -14.66 15.65 1.77
CA GLN A 418 -15.79 16.22 1.04
C GLN A 418 -16.84 15.14 0.72
N SER A 419 -17.92 15.51 0.02
CA SER A 419 -18.91 14.55 -0.46
C SER A 419 -18.34 13.66 -1.57
N GLU A 420 -17.79 12.50 -1.22
CA GLU A 420 -17.07 11.62 -2.14
C GLU A 420 -17.41 10.14 -1.92
N ILE A 421 -17.20 9.33 -2.97
CA ILE A 421 -17.30 7.87 -2.85
C ILE A 421 -16.04 7.38 -2.12
N ARG A 422 -16.24 6.67 -1.02
CA ARG A 422 -15.17 6.11 -0.18
C ARG A 422 -15.42 4.62 -0.11
N ALA A 423 -14.92 3.93 -1.14
CA ALA A 423 -15.14 2.50 -1.30
C ALA A 423 -13.99 1.66 -0.75
N ILE A 424 -14.27 0.42 -0.38
CA ILE A 424 -13.26 -0.56 0.01
C ILE A 424 -13.66 -1.97 -0.43
N TRP A 425 -12.70 -2.73 -0.93
CA TRP A 425 -12.88 -4.17 -1.17
C TRP A 425 -12.74 -4.95 0.12
N LEU A 426 -13.79 -5.71 0.47
CA LEU A 426 -13.78 -6.65 1.58
C LEU A 426 -13.59 -8.06 1.00
N ASP A 427 -12.36 -8.55 1.14
CA ASP A 427 -11.87 -9.79 0.55
C ASP A 427 -12.40 -11.04 1.26
N ARG A 428 -12.44 -12.16 0.53
CA ARG A 428 -12.85 -13.47 1.03
C ARG A 428 -12.06 -13.93 2.25
N GLY A 429 -10.75 -13.65 2.32
CA GLY A 429 -9.93 -14.06 3.46
C GLY A 429 -10.48 -13.47 4.76
N THR A 430 -10.82 -12.18 4.71
CA THR A 430 -11.52 -11.46 5.78
C THR A 430 -12.90 -12.07 6.07
N ILE A 431 -13.71 -12.37 5.05
CA ILE A 431 -15.06 -12.98 5.22
C ILE A 431 -14.98 -14.35 5.91
N VAL A 432 -14.08 -15.21 5.44
CA VAL A 432 -13.87 -16.56 5.99
C VAL A 432 -13.39 -16.47 7.44
N THR A 433 -12.53 -15.50 7.75
CA THR A 433 -12.04 -15.27 9.11
C THR A 433 -13.13 -14.75 10.04
N ALA A 434 -14.13 -14.01 9.51
CA ALA A 434 -15.23 -13.50 10.29
C ALA A 434 -16.10 -14.62 10.88
N LYS A 435 -16.32 -15.78 10.26
CA LYS A 435 -17.05 -16.95 10.85
C LYS A 435 -18.49 -16.73 11.38
N SER A 436 -18.94 -15.50 11.68
CA SER A 436 -20.26 -15.17 12.23
C SER A 436 -20.69 -13.74 11.86
N GLU A 437 -22.00 -13.46 12.00
CA GLU A 437 -22.54 -12.11 11.82
C GLU A 437 -21.95 -11.11 12.83
N GLN A 438 -21.67 -11.51 14.07
CA GLN A 438 -21.12 -10.62 15.10
C GLN A 438 -19.68 -10.21 14.78
N ASP A 439 -18.87 -11.14 14.28
CA ASP A 439 -17.51 -10.85 13.85
C ASP A 439 -17.49 -9.93 12.64
N LEU A 440 -18.40 -10.17 11.69
CA LEU A 440 -18.58 -9.33 10.53
C LEU A 440 -19.05 -7.93 10.94
N ALA A 441 -19.96 -7.83 11.92
CA ALA A 441 -20.42 -6.55 12.48
C ALA A 441 -19.25 -5.70 12.99
N ARG A 442 -18.27 -6.30 13.68
CA ARG A 442 -17.06 -5.58 14.16
C ARG A 442 -16.21 -5.03 13.02
N ILE A 443 -16.20 -5.70 11.86
CA ILE A 443 -15.51 -5.20 10.67
C ILE A 443 -16.30 -4.03 10.09
N PHE A 444 -17.61 -4.17 9.92
CA PHE A 444 -18.46 -3.10 9.41
C PHE A 444 -18.48 -1.86 10.33
N ASP A 445 -18.43 -2.02 11.66
CA ASP A 445 -18.28 -0.93 12.64
C ASP A 445 -17.01 -0.12 12.39
N LYS A 446 -15.89 -0.82 12.20
CA LYS A 446 -14.59 -0.23 11.90
C LYS A 446 -14.61 0.52 10.56
N LEU A 447 -15.25 -0.04 9.53
CA LEU A 447 -15.37 0.61 8.23
C LEU A 447 -16.26 1.87 8.30
N ALA A 448 -17.39 1.80 8.99
CA ALA A 448 -18.27 2.95 9.20
C ALA A 448 -17.57 4.07 9.99
N ALA A 449 -16.86 3.72 11.07
CA ALA A 449 -16.07 4.67 11.85
C ALA A 449 -14.99 5.35 11.01
N ALA A 450 -14.34 4.60 10.10
CA ALA A 450 -13.39 5.11 9.13
C ALA A 450 -14.02 5.88 7.95
N GLY A 451 -15.35 6.06 7.95
CA GLY A 451 -16.07 6.86 6.97
C GLY A 451 -16.24 6.20 5.60
N PHE A 452 -16.01 4.89 5.45
CA PHE A 452 -16.40 4.21 4.21
C PHE A 452 -17.92 4.30 4.03
N ASN A 453 -18.38 4.52 2.80
CA ASN A 453 -19.80 4.58 2.45
C ASN A 453 -20.19 3.54 1.39
N THR A 454 -19.23 2.78 0.87
CA THR A 454 -19.47 1.72 -0.11
C THR A 454 -18.52 0.56 0.13
N VAL A 455 -19.03 -0.67 0.16
CA VAL A 455 -18.23 -1.89 0.35
C VAL A 455 -18.41 -2.78 -0.87
N PHE A 456 -17.30 -3.10 -1.54
CA PHE A 456 -17.26 -4.15 -2.57
C PHE A 456 -17.01 -5.50 -1.87
N PHE A 457 -18.08 -6.23 -1.61
CA PHE A 457 -18.05 -7.44 -0.77
C PHE A 457 -17.84 -8.69 -1.62
N GLU A 458 -16.72 -9.41 -1.44
CA GLU A 458 -16.37 -10.55 -2.30
C GLU A 458 -17.38 -11.69 -2.20
N THR A 459 -18.33 -11.70 -3.15
CA THR A 459 -19.53 -12.52 -3.12
C THR A 459 -19.32 -13.82 -3.89
N VAL A 460 -18.61 -13.76 -5.02
CA VAL A 460 -18.25 -14.94 -5.84
C VAL A 460 -16.80 -14.82 -6.29
N ASN A 461 -16.00 -15.83 -5.97
CA ASN A 461 -14.61 -15.95 -6.41
C ASN A 461 -14.27 -17.43 -6.66
N ALA A 462 -13.45 -17.71 -7.67
CA ALA A 462 -13.07 -19.08 -8.03
C ALA A 462 -14.28 -20.04 -8.11
N SER A 463 -15.37 -19.57 -8.73
CA SER A 463 -16.64 -20.32 -8.89
C SER A 463 -17.38 -20.71 -7.61
N TYR A 464 -16.96 -20.19 -6.45
CA TYR A 464 -17.65 -20.40 -5.18
C TYR A 464 -18.37 -19.12 -4.73
N PRO A 465 -19.71 -19.10 -4.65
CA PRO A 465 -20.42 -18.08 -3.88
C PRO A 465 -20.15 -18.26 -2.38
N ILE A 466 -20.09 -17.16 -1.64
CA ILE A 466 -20.04 -17.22 -0.17
C ILE A 466 -21.43 -17.47 0.44
N TYR A 467 -22.50 -17.37 -0.33
CA TYR A 467 -23.89 -17.58 0.11
C TYR A 467 -24.46 -18.91 -0.44
N PRO A 468 -25.55 -19.45 0.14
CA PRO A 468 -26.23 -20.63 -0.39
C PRO A 468 -26.93 -20.33 -1.73
N SER A 469 -26.32 -20.75 -2.83
CA SER A 469 -26.83 -20.54 -4.19
C SER A 469 -27.64 -21.75 -4.68
N ARG A 470 -28.67 -21.49 -5.48
CA ARG A 470 -29.41 -22.48 -6.28
C ARG A 470 -28.87 -22.60 -7.71
N VAL A 471 -28.04 -21.65 -8.12
CA VAL A 471 -27.44 -21.58 -9.47
C VAL A 471 -26.05 -22.22 -9.47
N ALA A 472 -25.18 -21.84 -8.54
CA ALA A 472 -23.84 -22.39 -8.44
C ALA A 472 -23.86 -23.83 -7.85
N PRO A 473 -22.97 -24.74 -8.30
CA PRO A 473 -22.98 -26.12 -7.82
C PRO A 473 -22.69 -26.28 -6.32
N GLU A 474 -21.90 -25.38 -5.74
CA GLU A 474 -21.42 -25.50 -4.36
C GLU A 474 -21.14 -24.12 -3.74
N GLN A 475 -21.66 -23.87 -2.52
CA GLN A 475 -21.23 -22.74 -1.67
C GLN A 475 -19.79 -22.97 -1.20
N ASN A 476 -18.99 -21.90 -1.09
CA ASN A 476 -17.64 -21.96 -0.55
C ASN A 476 -17.61 -22.78 0.77
N PRO A 477 -16.88 -23.91 0.82
CA PRO A 477 -16.89 -24.80 1.97
C PRO A 477 -16.41 -24.16 3.28
N LEU A 478 -15.62 -23.07 3.22
CA LEU A 478 -15.09 -22.37 4.39
C LEU A 478 -16.12 -21.50 5.13
N VAL A 479 -17.28 -21.24 4.54
CA VAL A 479 -18.39 -20.49 5.15
C VAL A 479 -19.68 -21.30 5.23
N ARG A 480 -19.59 -22.62 5.00
CA ARG A 480 -20.75 -23.52 5.03
C ARG A 480 -21.45 -23.44 6.39
N GLY A 481 -22.78 -23.42 6.34
CA GLY A 481 -23.64 -23.38 7.53
C GLY A 481 -24.17 -21.99 7.89
N TRP A 482 -23.78 -20.93 7.16
CA TRP A 482 -24.39 -19.61 7.28
C TRP A 482 -24.33 -18.84 5.95
N ASP A 483 -24.97 -17.67 5.91
CA ASP A 483 -25.05 -16.79 4.75
C ASP A 483 -24.38 -15.43 5.05
N PRO A 484 -23.09 -15.26 4.70
CA PRO A 484 -22.36 -14.02 4.90
C PRO A 484 -22.88 -12.86 4.06
N LEU A 485 -23.46 -13.09 2.87
CA LEU A 485 -23.99 -12.01 2.03
C LEU A 485 -25.22 -11.38 2.70
N LYS A 486 -26.13 -12.22 3.19
CA LYS A 486 -27.31 -11.76 3.92
C LYS A 486 -26.94 -10.93 5.14
N ALA A 487 -25.98 -11.42 5.93
CA ALA A 487 -25.47 -10.70 7.10
C ALA A 487 -24.81 -9.37 6.68
N ALA A 488 -23.97 -9.37 5.66
CA ALA A 488 -23.24 -8.19 5.21
C ALA A 488 -24.18 -7.07 4.71
N VAL A 489 -25.21 -7.40 3.93
CA VAL A 489 -26.20 -6.42 3.43
C VAL A 489 -26.88 -5.72 4.61
N LYS A 490 -27.41 -6.51 5.56
CA LYS A 490 -28.02 -5.99 6.78
C LYS A 490 -27.06 -5.06 7.54
N LEU A 491 -25.83 -5.51 7.79
CA LEU A 491 -24.83 -4.76 8.57
C LEU A 491 -24.38 -3.47 7.88
N ALA A 492 -24.30 -3.46 6.55
CA ALA A 492 -23.98 -2.26 5.77
C ALA A 492 -25.09 -1.22 5.92
N HIS A 493 -26.35 -1.64 5.70
CA HIS A 493 -27.51 -0.75 5.77
C HIS A 493 -27.75 -0.18 7.16
N GLU A 494 -27.58 -0.98 8.22
CA GLU A 494 -27.63 -0.51 9.62
C GLU A 494 -26.65 0.62 9.92
N ARG A 495 -25.58 0.75 9.12
CA ARG A 495 -24.52 1.76 9.27
C ARG A 495 -24.58 2.86 8.20
N GLY A 496 -25.62 2.86 7.35
CA GLY A 496 -25.74 3.80 6.23
C GLY A 496 -24.62 3.67 5.20
N MET A 497 -24.12 2.45 4.99
CA MET A 497 -23.19 2.11 3.92
C MET A 497 -23.91 1.30 2.85
N GLU A 498 -23.46 1.47 1.62
CA GLU A 498 -23.89 0.61 0.52
C GLU A 498 -23.03 -0.64 0.41
N LEU A 499 -23.66 -1.76 0.06
CA LEU A 499 -22.99 -3.00 -0.25
C LEU A 499 -23.20 -3.37 -1.70
N HIS A 500 -22.09 -3.49 -2.42
CA HIS A 500 -22.05 -3.94 -3.80
C HIS A 500 -21.46 -5.35 -3.82
N ALA A 501 -22.21 -6.32 -4.36
CA ALA A 501 -21.75 -7.69 -4.46
C ALA A 501 -20.63 -7.79 -5.50
N TRP A 502 -19.41 -8.10 -5.07
CA TRP A 502 -18.25 -8.29 -5.94
C TRP A 502 -18.19 -9.72 -6.49
N VAL A 503 -18.29 -9.85 -7.81
CA VAL A 503 -18.45 -11.13 -8.51
C VAL A 503 -17.35 -11.29 -9.55
N TRP A 504 -16.59 -12.37 -9.45
CA TRP A 504 -15.70 -12.82 -10.52
C TRP A 504 -16.53 -13.38 -11.67
N MET A 505 -16.46 -12.75 -12.84
CA MET A 505 -17.26 -13.12 -14.00
C MET A 505 -16.64 -14.31 -14.74
N PHE A 506 -15.59 -14.08 -15.54
CA PHE A 506 -15.04 -15.15 -16.37
C PHE A 506 -13.89 -15.91 -15.71
N ALA A 507 -13.26 -15.40 -14.66
CA ALA A 507 -12.28 -16.18 -13.90
C ALA A 507 -12.98 -17.22 -13.00
N ALA A 508 -12.78 -18.50 -13.28
CA ALA A 508 -13.47 -19.61 -12.63
C ALA A 508 -12.65 -20.30 -11.54
N ALA A 509 -11.32 -20.29 -11.61
CA ALA A 509 -10.49 -20.90 -10.58
C ALA A 509 -9.12 -20.26 -10.51
N ASN A 510 -8.45 -20.40 -9.37
CA ASN A 510 -7.05 -20.00 -9.21
C ASN A 510 -6.31 -20.93 -8.25
N GLN A 511 -5.03 -21.16 -8.54
CA GLN A 511 -4.21 -22.13 -7.81
C GLN A 511 -3.96 -21.74 -6.34
N ARG A 512 -3.92 -20.43 -6.03
CA ARG A 512 -3.79 -19.94 -4.65
C ARG A 512 -5.00 -20.31 -3.81
N HIS A 513 -6.20 -20.18 -4.36
CA HIS A 513 -7.44 -20.59 -3.71
C HIS A 513 -7.49 -22.11 -3.52
N ASN A 514 -7.05 -22.88 -4.52
CA ASN A 514 -6.95 -24.34 -4.38
C ASN A 514 -6.08 -24.73 -3.18
N ALA A 515 -4.92 -24.08 -3.02
CA ALA A 515 -4.05 -24.32 -1.87
C ALA A 515 -4.75 -24.02 -0.53
N LEU A 516 -5.51 -22.92 -0.45
CA LEU A 516 -6.29 -22.57 0.75
C LEU A 516 -7.41 -23.58 1.05
N MET A 517 -8.01 -24.16 0.01
CA MET A 517 -9.07 -25.17 0.12
C MET A 517 -8.53 -26.60 0.27
N ASN A 518 -7.20 -26.78 0.34
CA ASN A 518 -6.54 -28.08 0.28
C ASN A 518 -6.97 -28.94 -0.93
N GLN A 519 -7.19 -28.28 -2.07
CA GLN A 519 -7.54 -28.90 -3.35
C GLN A 519 -6.28 -29.12 -4.21
N PRO A 520 -6.29 -30.07 -5.16
CA PRO A 520 -5.21 -30.24 -6.12
C PRO A 520 -4.90 -28.94 -6.88
N ILE A 521 -3.63 -28.71 -7.21
CA ILE A 521 -3.18 -27.50 -7.91
C ILE A 521 -3.89 -27.32 -9.27
N ASN A 522 -4.27 -28.41 -9.92
CA ASN A 522 -4.99 -28.43 -11.21
C ASN A 522 -6.52 -28.48 -11.07
N TYR A 523 -7.06 -28.37 -9.86
CA TYR A 523 -8.50 -28.33 -9.65
C TYR A 523 -9.13 -27.09 -10.27
N THR A 524 -10.09 -27.26 -11.17
CA THR A 524 -10.69 -26.17 -11.97
C THR A 524 -11.89 -25.50 -11.28
N GLY A 525 -12.14 -25.80 -10.00
CA GLY A 525 -13.31 -25.31 -9.28
C GLY A 525 -14.57 -26.12 -9.58
N PRO A 526 -15.66 -25.87 -8.83
CA PRO A 526 -16.88 -26.68 -8.89
C PRO A 526 -17.60 -26.56 -10.23
N VAL A 527 -17.64 -25.35 -10.81
CA VAL A 527 -18.33 -25.08 -12.08
C VAL A 527 -17.67 -25.80 -13.25
N LEU A 528 -16.35 -25.66 -13.42
CA LEU A 528 -15.63 -26.34 -14.50
C LEU A 528 -15.43 -27.84 -14.26
N THR A 529 -15.60 -28.32 -13.03
CA THR A 529 -15.68 -29.76 -12.76
C THR A 529 -17.02 -30.33 -13.24
N ALA A 530 -18.11 -29.61 -13.01
CA ALA A 530 -19.45 -30.00 -13.48
C ALA A 530 -19.62 -29.81 -15.00
N HIS A 531 -19.00 -28.77 -15.56
CA HIS A 531 -19.08 -28.40 -16.98
C HIS A 531 -17.69 -28.15 -17.59
N PRO A 532 -16.90 -29.20 -17.88
CA PRO A 532 -15.54 -29.05 -18.42
C PRO A 532 -15.48 -28.37 -19.78
N ASP A 533 -16.55 -28.49 -20.59
CA ASP A 533 -16.70 -27.89 -21.92
C ASP A 533 -16.92 -26.36 -21.88
N TRP A 534 -17.19 -25.81 -20.70
CA TRP A 534 -17.29 -24.36 -20.48
C TRP A 534 -15.94 -23.68 -20.32
N ALA A 535 -14.85 -24.44 -20.18
CA ALA A 535 -13.51 -23.92 -19.98
C ALA A 535 -13.00 -23.16 -21.22
N MET A 536 -12.24 -22.11 -20.94
CA MET A 536 -11.42 -21.43 -21.94
C MET A 536 -10.08 -22.15 -22.08
N PHE A 537 -9.68 -22.38 -23.33
CA PHE A 537 -8.42 -23.04 -23.65
C PHE A 537 -7.48 -22.11 -24.42
N ASP A 538 -6.18 -22.35 -24.28
CA ASP A 538 -5.18 -21.87 -25.22
C ASP A 538 -5.05 -22.77 -26.46
N LYS A 539 -4.16 -22.40 -27.39
CA LYS A 539 -3.92 -23.18 -28.63
C LYS A 539 -3.41 -24.61 -28.36
N GLN A 540 -2.84 -24.86 -27.18
CA GLN A 540 -2.30 -26.17 -26.78
C GLN A 540 -3.30 -26.97 -25.94
N GLY A 541 -4.52 -26.47 -25.73
CA GLY A 541 -5.54 -27.12 -24.92
C GLY A 541 -5.33 -26.99 -23.42
N ARG A 542 -4.48 -26.07 -22.95
CA ARG A 542 -4.29 -25.82 -21.51
C ARG A 542 -5.40 -24.90 -21.00
N VAL A 543 -5.87 -25.21 -19.79
CA VAL A 543 -6.97 -24.50 -19.11
C VAL A 543 -6.47 -23.37 -18.20
N PHE A 544 -5.34 -23.61 -17.51
CA PHE A 544 -4.73 -22.61 -16.63
C PHE A 544 -3.79 -21.70 -17.40
N GLU A 545 -3.98 -20.39 -17.27
CA GLU A 545 -3.02 -19.39 -17.72
C GLU A 545 -1.72 -19.53 -16.91
N GLN A 546 -0.59 -19.53 -17.61
CA GLN A 546 0.69 -19.84 -16.98
C GLN A 546 1.18 -18.76 -16.01
N ASN A 547 0.86 -17.48 -16.24
CA ASN A 547 1.37 -16.39 -15.41
C ASN A 547 0.47 -16.16 -14.19
N THR A 548 -0.84 -15.96 -14.43
CA THR A 548 -1.81 -15.71 -13.36
C THR A 548 -2.21 -16.98 -12.58
N LYS A 549 -1.94 -18.17 -13.13
CA LYS A 549 -2.38 -19.47 -12.57
C LYS A 549 -3.89 -19.55 -12.37
N LYS A 550 -4.65 -18.88 -13.24
CA LYS A 550 -6.12 -18.87 -13.24
C LYS A 550 -6.70 -19.63 -14.43
N ALA A 551 -7.85 -20.24 -14.21
CA ALA A 551 -8.68 -20.84 -15.26
C ALA A 551 -9.91 -19.96 -15.49
N PHE A 552 -10.38 -19.89 -16.74
CA PHE A 552 -11.47 -19.01 -17.13
C PHE A 552 -12.61 -19.79 -17.80
N LEU A 553 -13.84 -19.31 -17.64
CA LEU A 553 -15.02 -19.67 -18.44
C LEU A 553 -14.93 -18.96 -19.79
N ASP A 554 -15.44 -19.58 -20.85
CA ASP A 554 -15.45 -18.99 -22.19
C ASP A 554 -16.61 -17.98 -22.41
N PRO A 555 -16.33 -16.69 -22.66
CA PRO A 555 -17.36 -15.68 -22.94
C PRO A 555 -18.18 -15.91 -24.21
N ALA A 556 -17.68 -16.72 -25.15
CA ALA A 556 -18.40 -17.07 -26.38
C ALA A 556 -19.42 -18.21 -26.16
N ASN A 557 -19.34 -18.95 -25.05
CA ASN A 557 -20.25 -20.04 -24.74
C ASN A 557 -21.60 -19.49 -24.21
N PRO A 558 -22.73 -19.72 -24.90
CA PRO A 558 -24.04 -19.24 -24.45
C PRO A 558 -24.49 -19.78 -23.08
N GLU A 559 -24.13 -21.01 -22.73
CA GLU A 559 -24.48 -21.62 -21.44
C GLU A 559 -23.74 -20.95 -20.29
N VAL A 560 -22.45 -20.63 -20.49
CA VAL A 560 -21.66 -19.81 -19.54
C VAL A 560 -22.32 -18.45 -19.32
N ARG A 561 -22.74 -17.78 -20.40
CA ARG A 561 -23.40 -16.47 -20.30
C ARG A 561 -24.72 -16.56 -19.54
N ASN A 562 -25.52 -17.60 -19.81
CA ASN A 562 -26.78 -17.85 -19.11
C ASN A 562 -26.55 -18.15 -17.63
N TYR A 563 -25.54 -18.97 -17.29
CA TYR A 563 -25.15 -19.28 -15.92
C TYR A 563 -24.74 -18.02 -15.15
N LEU A 564 -23.81 -17.23 -15.72
CA LEU A 564 -23.34 -16.01 -15.07
C LEU A 564 -24.48 -15.00 -14.91
N MET A 565 -25.34 -14.85 -15.91
CA MET A 565 -26.50 -13.98 -15.80
C MET A 565 -27.47 -14.46 -14.71
N ALA A 566 -27.79 -15.76 -14.65
CA ALA A 566 -28.64 -16.33 -13.61
C ALA A 566 -28.06 -16.12 -12.20
N LEU A 567 -26.74 -16.20 -12.05
CA LEU A 567 -26.06 -15.93 -10.78
C LEU A 567 -26.18 -14.45 -10.37
N LEU A 568 -26.03 -13.52 -11.32
CA LEU A 568 -26.24 -12.10 -11.04
C LEU A 568 -27.70 -11.77 -10.69
N GLU A 569 -28.66 -12.38 -11.40
CA GLU A 569 -30.10 -12.24 -11.11
C GLU A 569 -30.48 -12.84 -9.75
N GLU A 570 -29.89 -13.98 -9.38
CA GLU A 570 -30.06 -14.58 -8.07
C GLU A 570 -29.63 -13.63 -6.96
N ILE A 571 -28.45 -13.01 -7.10
CA ILE A 571 -27.94 -12.02 -6.14
C ILE A 571 -28.87 -10.81 -6.09
N ALA A 572 -29.19 -10.21 -7.24
CA ALA A 572 -29.98 -8.98 -7.32
C ALA A 572 -31.42 -9.15 -6.81
N THR A 573 -32.00 -10.34 -6.95
CA THR A 573 -33.38 -10.65 -6.57
C THR A 573 -33.49 -11.07 -5.10
N ASN A 574 -32.57 -11.91 -4.61
CA ASN A 574 -32.69 -12.52 -3.28
C ASN A 574 -32.05 -11.68 -2.17
N TYR A 575 -31.19 -10.72 -2.53
CA TYR A 575 -30.48 -9.87 -1.59
C TYR A 575 -30.73 -8.40 -1.93
N GLU A 576 -30.96 -7.59 -0.90
CA GLU A 576 -31.09 -6.14 -1.02
C GLU A 576 -29.73 -5.46 -1.23
N VAL A 577 -28.88 -6.02 -2.09
CA VAL A 577 -27.64 -5.36 -2.49
C VAL A 577 -27.94 -4.02 -3.17
N ASP A 578 -27.07 -3.05 -2.96
CA ASP A 578 -27.18 -1.72 -3.53
C ASP A 578 -26.56 -1.66 -4.94
N GLY A 579 -25.64 -2.58 -5.21
CA GLY A 579 -24.99 -2.72 -6.50
C GLY A 579 -24.36 -4.09 -6.74
N ILE A 580 -23.87 -4.28 -7.96
CA ILE A 580 -23.06 -5.43 -8.36
C ILE A 580 -21.77 -4.90 -8.96
N GLN A 581 -20.64 -5.43 -8.49
CA GLN A 581 -19.33 -5.15 -9.04
C GLN A 581 -18.82 -6.33 -9.87
N LEU A 582 -18.62 -6.07 -11.16
CA LEU A 582 -18.07 -7.01 -12.13
C LEU A 582 -16.55 -7.00 -12.08
N ASP A 583 -15.96 -8.12 -11.69
CA ASP A 583 -14.51 -8.34 -11.75
C ASP A 583 -14.18 -9.47 -12.71
N TYR A 584 -12.95 -9.52 -13.23
CA TYR A 584 -12.53 -10.45 -14.27
C TYR A 584 -13.49 -10.46 -15.48
N ILE A 585 -14.09 -9.31 -15.80
CA ILE A 585 -14.94 -9.08 -16.97
C ILE A 585 -14.06 -8.89 -18.22
N ARG A 586 -13.31 -9.92 -18.57
CA ARG A 586 -12.23 -9.90 -19.57
C ARG A 586 -11.76 -11.31 -19.90
N TYR A 587 -10.88 -11.41 -20.89
CA TYR A 587 -10.07 -12.59 -21.15
C TYR A 587 -8.82 -12.64 -20.22
N PRO A 588 -8.15 -13.81 -20.10
CA PRO A 588 -6.82 -13.92 -19.50
C PRO A 588 -5.81 -12.99 -20.20
N PHE A 589 -4.66 -12.74 -19.59
CA PHE A 589 -3.61 -11.97 -20.26
C PHE A 589 -3.15 -12.68 -21.55
N GLN A 590 -3.14 -11.93 -22.66
CA GLN A 590 -2.67 -12.38 -23.96
C GLN A 590 -1.24 -11.87 -24.19
N ASP A 591 -0.33 -12.78 -24.47
CA ASP A 591 1.00 -12.50 -25.01
C ASP A 591 1.28 -13.42 -26.22
N PRO A 592 0.95 -12.96 -27.44
CA PRO A 592 1.19 -13.72 -28.65
C PRO A 592 2.68 -13.99 -28.90
N SER A 593 3.59 -13.17 -28.38
CA SER A 593 5.04 -13.35 -28.55
C SER A 593 5.57 -14.52 -27.72
N ALA A 594 4.92 -14.81 -26.59
CA ALA A 594 5.20 -15.95 -25.71
C ALA A 594 4.31 -17.18 -26.01
N ASN A 595 3.53 -17.16 -27.10
CA ASN A 595 2.50 -18.17 -27.39
C ASN A 595 1.48 -18.37 -26.24
N GLN A 596 1.21 -17.32 -25.48
CA GLN A 596 0.22 -17.30 -24.40
C GLN A 596 -1.05 -16.62 -24.91
N THR A 597 -1.89 -17.36 -25.64
CA THR A 597 -3.13 -16.82 -26.19
C THR A 597 -4.29 -17.76 -25.87
N PHE A 598 -5.39 -17.22 -25.34
CA PHE A 598 -6.57 -17.95 -24.90
C PHE A 598 -7.82 -17.57 -25.72
N GLY A 599 -8.88 -18.35 -25.55
CA GLY A 599 -10.16 -18.17 -26.25
C GLY A 599 -10.43 -19.20 -27.34
N TYR A 600 -9.74 -20.35 -27.32
CA TYR A 600 -9.86 -21.39 -28.35
C TYR A 600 -10.78 -22.54 -27.94
N SER A 601 -11.85 -22.25 -27.19
CA SER A 601 -12.91 -23.22 -26.93
C SER A 601 -13.52 -23.71 -28.25
N PRO A 602 -14.14 -24.91 -28.28
CA PRO A 602 -14.86 -25.37 -29.47
C PRO A 602 -15.89 -24.37 -29.97
N THR A 603 -16.65 -23.75 -29.05
CA THR A 603 -17.69 -22.77 -29.35
C THR A 603 -17.13 -21.49 -29.99
N ALA A 604 -16.10 -20.89 -29.39
CA ALA A 604 -15.47 -19.69 -29.92
C ALA A 604 -14.83 -19.93 -31.30
N ARG A 605 -14.20 -21.10 -31.48
CA ARG A 605 -13.60 -21.52 -32.76
C ARG A 605 -14.65 -21.64 -33.85
N GLN A 606 -15.76 -22.31 -33.56
CA GLN A 606 -16.84 -22.51 -34.52
C GLN A 606 -17.47 -21.17 -34.93
N GLN A 607 -17.84 -20.31 -33.96
CA GLN A 607 -18.42 -19.00 -34.25
C GLN A 607 -17.48 -18.11 -35.08
N PHE A 608 -16.18 -18.11 -34.79
CA PHE A 608 -15.22 -17.35 -35.58
C PHE A 608 -15.02 -17.91 -37.00
N LYS A 609 -15.02 -19.24 -37.14
CA LYS A 609 -14.96 -19.91 -38.43
C LYS A 609 -16.19 -19.62 -39.29
N GLU A 610 -17.38 -19.58 -38.69
CA GLU A 610 -18.60 -19.16 -39.39
C GLU A 610 -18.54 -17.70 -39.84
N LEU A 611 -17.98 -16.82 -39.01
CA LEU A 611 -17.84 -15.40 -39.32
C LEU A 611 -16.81 -15.11 -40.42
N THR A 612 -15.73 -15.91 -40.52
CA THR A 612 -14.55 -15.56 -41.32
C THR A 612 -14.11 -16.62 -42.34
N GLY A 613 -14.65 -17.83 -42.25
CA GLY A 613 -14.19 -19.00 -43.00
C GLY A 613 -12.92 -19.66 -42.45
N VAL A 614 -12.29 -19.11 -41.39
CA VAL A 614 -11.00 -19.59 -40.87
C VAL A 614 -11.12 -20.01 -39.41
N ASP A 615 -10.59 -21.18 -39.07
CA ASP A 615 -10.47 -21.62 -37.67
C ASP A 615 -9.39 -20.77 -36.95
N PRO A 616 -9.68 -20.14 -35.79
CA PRO A 616 -8.76 -19.19 -35.18
C PRO A 616 -7.43 -19.83 -34.73
N VAL A 617 -7.36 -21.16 -34.55
CA VAL A 617 -6.07 -21.83 -34.26
C VAL A 617 -5.04 -21.61 -35.36
N ASN A 618 -5.50 -21.46 -36.62
CA ASN A 618 -4.68 -21.21 -37.81
C ASN A 618 -4.33 -19.73 -38.00
N VAL A 619 -4.87 -18.83 -37.19
CA VAL A 619 -4.61 -17.40 -37.29
C VAL A 619 -3.26 -17.08 -36.64
N SER A 620 -2.37 -16.48 -37.44
CA SER A 620 -1.04 -16.06 -37.00
C SER A 620 -1.07 -14.60 -36.56
N PRO A 621 -0.42 -14.22 -35.43
CA PRO A 621 -0.23 -12.82 -35.06
C PRO A 621 0.51 -11.97 -36.11
N ARG A 622 1.19 -12.60 -37.08
CA ARG A 622 1.83 -11.92 -38.21
C ARG A 622 0.83 -11.47 -39.28
N ASP A 623 -0.29 -12.16 -39.41
CA ASP A 623 -1.41 -11.70 -40.24
C ASP A 623 -2.22 -10.67 -39.43
N ARG A 624 -1.80 -9.41 -39.51
CA ARG A 624 -2.40 -8.33 -38.72
C ARG A 624 -3.90 -8.18 -38.93
N ASN A 625 -4.41 -8.46 -40.13
CA ASN A 625 -5.83 -8.25 -40.44
C ASN A 625 -6.67 -9.35 -39.80
N LEU A 626 -6.32 -10.62 -40.03
CA LEU A 626 -7.07 -11.74 -39.46
C LEU A 626 -6.86 -11.84 -37.95
N TRP A 627 -5.68 -11.51 -37.44
CA TRP A 627 -5.42 -11.39 -36.00
C TRP A 627 -6.29 -10.31 -35.35
N GLN A 628 -6.41 -9.14 -35.98
CA GLN A 628 -7.28 -8.08 -35.46
C GLN A 628 -8.74 -8.53 -35.45
N LYS A 629 -9.23 -9.19 -36.51
CA LYS A 629 -10.60 -9.76 -36.52
C LYS A 629 -10.84 -10.74 -35.38
N TRP A 630 -9.84 -11.55 -35.02
CA TRP A 630 -9.91 -12.47 -33.89
C TRP A 630 -9.94 -11.73 -32.54
N THR A 631 -9.12 -10.70 -32.38
CA THR A 631 -9.17 -9.81 -31.21
C THR A 631 -10.53 -9.11 -31.09
N ASP A 632 -11.05 -8.56 -32.19
CA ASP A 632 -12.35 -7.88 -32.22
C ASP A 632 -13.51 -8.83 -31.91
N PHE A 633 -13.44 -10.08 -32.37
CA PHE A 633 -14.42 -11.11 -32.02
C PHE A 633 -14.49 -11.30 -30.50
N ARG A 634 -13.34 -11.45 -29.83
CA ARG A 634 -13.26 -11.64 -28.38
C ARG A 634 -13.69 -10.39 -27.60
N ILE A 635 -13.34 -9.20 -28.07
CA ILE A 635 -13.84 -7.92 -27.52
C ILE A 635 -15.37 -7.89 -27.56
N ARG A 636 -15.99 -8.25 -28.70
CA ARG A 636 -17.46 -8.29 -28.84
C ARG A 636 -18.13 -9.27 -27.87
N GLN A 637 -17.47 -10.38 -27.50
CA GLN A 637 -18.04 -11.30 -26.52
C GLN A 637 -18.19 -10.65 -25.14
N ILE A 638 -17.16 -9.92 -24.69
CA ILE A 638 -17.21 -9.18 -23.43
C ILE A 638 -18.20 -8.02 -23.52
N ASP A 639 -18.08 -7.18 -24.55
CA ASP A 639 -18.89 -5.96 -24.71
C ASP A 639 -20.40 -6.27 -24.76
N SER A 640 -20.79 -7.29 -25.53
CA SER A 640 -22.19 -7.73 -25.60
C SER A 640 -22.69 -8.32 -24.29
N PHE A 641 -21.82 -8.97 -23.51
CA PHE A 641 -22.20 -9.52 -22.22
C PHE A 641 -22.43 -8.40 -21.20
N VAL A 642 -21.52 -7.42 -21.12
CA VAL A 642 -21.70 -6.23 -20.28
C VAL A 642 -22.98 -5.48 -20.63
N ALA A 643 -23.28 -5.30 -21.92
CA ALA A 643 -24.52 -4.69 -22.38
C ALA A 643 -25.76 -5.48 -21.89
N THR A 644 -25.72 -6.81 -22.01
CA THR A 644 -26.81 -7.69 -21.58
C THR A 644 -27.02 -7.62 -20.07
N VAL A 645 -25.94 -7.69 -19.30
CA VAL A 645 -25.96 -7.58 -17.83
C VAL A 645 -26.59 -6.25 -17.41
N SER A 646 -26.13 -5.14 -18.00
CA SER A 646 -26.65 -3.81 -17.74
C SER A 646 -28.16 -3.72 -17.99
N GLN A 647 -28.59 -4.10 -19.19
CA GLN A 647 -30.00 -4.03 -19.59
C GLN A 647 -30.88 -4.91 -18.71
N ARG A 648 -30.49 -6.16 -18.47
CA ARG A 648 -31.31 -7.10 -17.69
C ARG A 648 -31.40 -6.70 -16.23
N LEU A 649 -30.29 -6.35 -15.59
CA LEU A 649 -30.30 -5.98 -14.17
C LEU A 649 -31.03 -4.65 -13.94
N HIS A 650 -30.82 -3.63 -14.77
CA HIS A 650 -31.55 -2.37 -14.63
C HIS A 650 -33.05 -2.52 -14.95
N SER A 651 -33.43 -3.43 -15.86
CA SER A 651 -34.86 -3.72 -16.10
C SER A 651 -35.56 -4.33 -14.88
N GLN A 652 -34.82 -5.05 -14.03
CA GLN A 652 -35.34 -5.66 -12.81
C GLN A 652 -35.27 -4.71 -11.61
N ARG A 653 -34.13 -4.00 -11.49
CA ARG A 653 -33.85 -3.06 -10.42
C ARG A 653 -33.21 -1.80 -11.03
N PRO A 654 -34.01 -0.80 -11.44
CA PRO A 654 -33.51 0.43 -12.07
C PRO A 654 -32.50 1.20 -11.22
N ASN A 655 -32.62 1.08 -9.90
CA ASN A 655 -31.70 1.72 -8.94
C ASN A 655 -30.49 0.85 -8.57
N LEU A 656 -30.29 -0.34 -9.16
CA LEU A 656 -29.11 -1.16 -8.86
C LEU A 656 -27.87 -0.53 -9.50
N ILE A 657 -26.82 -0.30 -8.73
CA ILE A 657 -25.59 0.29 -9.26
C ILE A 657 -24.71 -0.80 -9.88
N LEU A 658 -24.24 -0.57 -11.11
CA LEU A 658 -23.24 -1.44 -11.72
C LEU A 658 -21.85 -0.80 -11.67
N SER A 659 -20.90 -1.56 -11.14
CA SER A 659 -19.49 -1.17 -11.13
C SER A 659 -18.60 -2.23 -11.79
N ALA A 660 -17.43 -1.83 -12.27
CA ALA A 660 -16.48 -2.77 -12.89
C ALA A 660 -15.04 -2.50 -12.46
N ALA A 661 -14.34 -3.55 -12.01
CA ALA A 661 -12.90 -3.52 -11.77
C ALA A 661 -12.15 -3.66 -13.10
N VAL A 662 -11.32 -2.65 -13.44
CA VAL A 662 -10.71 -2.56 -14.77
C VAL A 662 -9.22 -2.21 -14.73
N PHE A 663 -8.48 -2.60 -15.77
CA PHE A 663 -7.07 -2.25 -15.88
C PHE A 663 -6.89 -0.79 -16.33
N PRO A 664 -5.98 -0.02 -15.68
CA PRO A 664 -5.72 1.39 -15.99
C PRO A 664 -4.74 1.60 -17.15
N ILE A 665 -4.35 0.55 -17.87
CA ILE A 665 -3.35 0.63 -18.96
C ILE A 665 -3.95 1.24 -20.25
N PRO A 666 -3.11 1.76 -21.17
CA PRO A 666 -3.58 2.38 -22.40
C PRO A 666 -4.57 1.50 -23.18
N ARG A 667 -5.60 2.11 -23.76
CA ARG A 667 -6.70 1.41 -24.46
C ARG A 667 -6.21 0.37 -25.46
N SER A 668 -5.29 0.75 -26.35
CA SER A 668 -4.77 -0.15 -27.38
C SER A 668 -4.11 -1.40 -26.77
N GLU A 669 -3.32 -1.23 -25.71
CA GLU A 669 -2.69 -2.34 -25.01
C GLU A 669 -3.73 -3.23 -24.33
N ARG A 670 -4.69 -2.64 -23.62
CA ARG A 670 -5.76 -3.38 -22.92
C ARG A 670 -6.64 -4.18 -23.88
N LEU A 671 -7.01 -3.63 -25.04
CA LEU A 671 -7.80 -4.33 -26.05
C LEU A 671 -7.05 -5.55 -26.61
N GLN A 672 -5.75 -5.42 -26.86
CA GLN A 672 -4.93 -6.52 -27.39
C GLN A 672 -4.59 -7.57 -26.33
N ARG A 673 -4.36 -7.16 -25.07
CA ARG A 673 -3.90 -8.05 -24.00
C ARG A 673 -5.01 -8.65 -23.14
N LEU A 674 -6.17 -8.01 -23.03
CA LEU A 674 -7.23 -8.39 -22.08
C LEU A 674 -8.63 -8.41 -22.70
N GLN A 675 -8.80 -7.79 -23.88
CA GLN A 675 -10.11 -7.63 -24.54
C GLN A 675 -11.15 -6.91 -23.65
N GLN A 676 -10.67 -6.04 -22.76
CA GLN A 676 -11.51 -5.26 -21.85
C GLN A 676 -11.69 -3.85 -22.44
N ASN A 677 -12.86 -3.50 -22.96
CA ASN A 677 -13.12 -2.23 -23.68
C ASN A 677 -13.95 -1.24 -22.84
N TRP A 678 -13.51 -0.99 -21.61
CA TRP A 678 -14.33 -0.29 -20.62
C TRP A 678 -14.67 1.15 -20.96
N GLU A 679 -13.92 1.83 -21.83
CA GLU A 679 -14.31 3.17 -22.31
C GLU A 679 -15.63 3.14 -23.08
N ASP A 680 -15.86 2.11 -23.90
CA ASP A 680 -17.11 2.00 -24.65
C ASP A 680 -18.28 1.64 -23.71
N TRP A 681 -18.01 0.87 -22.65
CA TRP A 681 -19.03 0.59 -21.63
C TRP A 681 -19.45 1.86 -20.90
N ALA A 682 -18.47 2.72 -20.59
CA ALA A 682 -18.71 4.01 -19.94
C ALA A 682 -19.45 4.99 -20.85
N ILE A 683 -19.04 5.11 -22.12
CA ILE A 683 -19.68 5.95 -23.14
C ILE A 683 -21.14 5.53 -23.37
N ARG A 684 -21.41 4.23 -23.38
CA ARG A 684 -22.75 3.68 -23.59
C ARG A 684 -23.61 3.66 -22.33
N GLY A 685 -23.07 4.08 -21.18
CA GLY A 685 -23.79 4.10 -19.90
C GLY A 685 -24.12 2.71 -19.35
N TYR A 686 -23.37 1.66 -19.73
CA TYR A 686 -23.64 0.30 -19.27
C TYR A 686 -23.21 0.05 -17.82
N ILE A 687 -22.26 0.85 -17.32
CA ILE A 687 -21.66 0.71 -15.99
C ILE A 687 -21.65 2.10 -15.37
N ASP A 688 -22.10 2.23 -14.13
CA ASP A 688 -22.16 3.49 -13.41
C ASP A 688 -20.80 3.90 -12.86
N LEU A 689 -20.07 2.94 -12.31
CA LEU A 689 -18.78 3.17 -11.65
C LEU A 689 -17.66 2.36 -12.31
N MET A 690 -16.75 3.05 -12.97
CA MET A 690 -15.49 2.46 -13.43
C MET A 690 -14.47 2.50 -12.31
N VAL A 691 -13.95 1.34 -11.90
CA VAL A 691 -13.01 1.23 -10.78
C VAL A 691 -11.64 0.76 -11.29
N PRO A 692 -10.82 1.65 -11.89
CA PRO A 692 -9.53 1.27 -12.43
C PRO A 692 -8.55 0.92 -11.31
N MET A 693 -7.88 -0.24 -11.43
CA MET A 693 -6.89 -0.74 -10.47
C MET A 693 -5.56 0.02 -10.58
N THR A 694 -5.55 1.29 -10.16
CA THR A 694 -4.40 2.22 -10.25
C THR A 694 -3.31 1.94 -9.22
N TYR A 695 -2.92 0.68 -9.08
CA TYR A 695 -2.05 0.20 -8.00
C TYR A 695 -0.60 0.65 -8.18
N SER A 696 -0.10 1.41 -7.21
CA SER A 696 1.29 1.88 -7.13
C SER A 696 1.76 1.96 -5.67
N LEU A 697 3.06 1.75 -5.44
CA LEU A 697 3.68 1.92 -4.12
C LEU A 697 3.97 3.39 -3.78
N ASP A 698 3.78 4.32 -4.71
CA ASP A 698 4.00 5.74 -4.51
C ASP A 698 2.98 6.61 -5.25
N THR A 699 2.81 7.84 -4.78
CA THR A 699 1.80 8.78 -5.29
C THR A 699 2.04 9.19 -6.74
N LYS A 700 3.30 9.25 -7.19
CA LYS A 700 3.64 9.59 -8.58
C LYS A 700 3.22 8.49 -9.54
N GLY A 701 3.47 7.23 -9.19
CA GLY A 701 3.03 6.08 -9.98
C GLY A 701 1.50 6.00 -10.04
N LEU A 702 0.80 6.24 -8.93
CA LEU A 702 -0.67 6.34 -8.94
C LEU A 702 -1.15 7.48 -9.85
N GLN A 703 -0.55 8.68 -9.77
CA GLN A 703 -0.89 9.80 -10.63
C GLN A 703 -0.76 9.45 -12.11
N LYS A 704 0.33 8.77 -12.49
CA LYS A 704 0.60 8.36 -13.87
C LYS A 704 -0.48 7.43 -14.41
N LEU A 705 -1.05 6.57 -13.57
CA LEU A 705 -2.13 5.66 -13.94
C LEU A 705 -3.50 6.36 -13.93
N ALA A 706 -3.80 7.15 -12.91
CA ALA A 706 -5.13 7.74 -12.71
C ALA A 706 -5.39 8.97 -13.57
N GLN A 707 -4.43 9.90 -13.67
CA GLN A 707 -4.66 11.21 -14.28
C GLN A 707 -5.12 11.12 -15.75
N PRO A 708 -4.52 10.29 -16.64
CA PRO A 708 -4.96 10.18 -18.04
C PRO A 708 -6.42 9.75 -18.17
N LEU A 709 -6.89 8.86 -17.28
CA LEU A 709 -8.28 8.38 -17.24
C LEU A 709 -9.22 9.48 -16.75
N LEU A 710 -8.76 10.28 -15.78
CA LEU A 710 -9.56 11.33 -15.16
C LEU A 710 -9.62 12.63 -15.97
N VAL A 711 -8.72 12.87 -16.93
CA VAL A 711 -8.80 14.08 -17.77
C VAL A 711 -9.50 13.84 -19.10
N GLN A 712 -9.85 12.59 -19.44
CA GLN A 712 -10.48 12.24 -20.70
C GLN A 712 -11.94 12.72 -20.72
N PRO A 713 -12.31 13.69 -21.59
CA PRO A 713 -13.67 14.24 -21.62
C PRO A 713 -14.69 13.26 -22.20
N SER A 714 -14.22 12.24 -22.94
CA SER A 714 -15.06 11.36 -23.74
C SER A 714 -15.61 10.14 -23.00
N LEU A 715 -15.34 9.94 -21.70
CA LEU A 715 -15.70 8.70 -20.99
C LEU A 715 -17.19 8.62 -20.56
N GLY A 716 -18.05 9.39 -21.22
CA GLY A 716 -19.48 9.42 -20.93
C GLY A 716 -19.80 9.90 -19.51
N SER A 717 -21.01 9.56 -19.06
CA SER A 717 -21.59 9.93 -17.77
C SER A 717 -21.40 8.85 -16.70
N SER A 718 -20.31 8.06 -16.79
CA SER A 718 -19.89 7.13 -15.72
C SER A 718 -18.95 7.84 -14.74
N LEU A 719 -19.01 7.50 -13.46
CA LEU A 719 -18.03 7.99 -12.48
C LEU A 719 -16.81 7.09 -12.48
N ILE A 720 -15.62 7.69 -12.32
CA ILE A 720 -14.35 6.97 -12.24
C ILE A 720 -13.84 7.01 -10.81
N LEU A 721 -13.49 5.84 -10.29
CA LEU A 721 -13.10 5.59 -8.92
C LEU A 721 -11.74 4.88 -8.85
N PRO A 722 -10.61 5.61 -8.92
CA PRO A 722 -9.30 4.97 -8.93
C PRO A 722 -9.04 4.14 -7.66
N GLY A 723 -8.52 2.93 -7.86
CA GLY A 723 -8.19 1.97 -6.83
C GLY A 723 -6.77 2.16 -6.26
N ILE A 724 -6.66 2.17 -4.93
CA ILE A 724 -5.39 2.21 -4.18
C ILE A 724 -5.16 0.85 -3.54
N ARG A 725 -4.00 0.23 -3.78
CA ARG A 725 -3.63 -1.02 -3.13
C ARG A 725 -2.86 -0.76 -1.83
N LEU A 726 -3.39 -1.25 -0.71
CA LEU A 726 -2.81 -1.11 0.62
C LEU A 726 -1.65 -2.10 0.87
N LEU A 727 -1.65 -3.27 0.22
CA LEU A 727 -0.56 -4.25 0.37
C LEU A 727 0.81 -3.64 0.04
N ASN A 728 1.68 -3.58 1.04
CA ASN A 728 3.04 -3.00 1.00
C ASN A 728 3.08 -1.47 0.82
N LEU A 729 1.96 -0.76 0.95
CA LEU A 729 1.89 0.69 0.94
C LEU A 729 1.98 1.23 2.38
N PRO A 730 2.92 2.14 2.72
CA PRO A 730 2.93 2.78 4.02
C PRO A 730 1.68 3.65 4.24
N ASP A 731 1.19 3.77 5.48
CA ASP A 731 -0.02 4.53 5.81
C ASP A 731 0.00 5.96 5.27
N ILE A 732 1.12 6.66 5.45
CA ILE A 732 1.26 8.03 4.94
C ILE A 732 1.27 8.09 3.41
N GLY A 733 1.75 7.03 2.75
CA GLY A 733 1.63 6.87 1.30
C GLY A 733 0.18 6.67 0.86
N ALA A 734 -0.62 5.92 1.62
CA ALA A 734 -2.06 5.78 1.38
C ALA A 734 -2.79 7.13 1.56
N VAL A 735 -2.48 7.88 2.63
CA VAL A 735 -3.03 9.22 2.86
C VAL A 735 -2.70 10.18 1.72
N ASP A 736 -1.43 10.21 1.26
CA ASP A 736 -1.00 11.08 0.17
C ASP A 736 -1.62 10.67 -1.18
N GLN A 737 -1.82 9.38 -1.44
CA GLN A 737 -2.55 8.88 -2.61
C GLN A 737 -4.04 9.25 -2.57
N ILE A 738 -4.69 9.14 -1.40
CA ILE A 738 -6.08 9.59 -1.22
C ILE A 738 -6.18 11.10 -1.48
N GLN A 739 -5.25 11.90 -0.95
CA GLN A 739 -5.24 13.34 -1.19
C GLN A 739 -5.03 13.68 -2.66
N LEU A 740 -4.11 12.99 -3.36
CA LEU A 740 -3.96 13.16 -4.80
C LEU A 740 -5.27 12.93 -5.56
N LEU A 741 -6.05 11.91 -5.19
CA LEU A 741 -7.33 11.63 -5.85
C LEU A 741 -8.40 12.68 -5.53
N ARG A 742 -8.35 13.32 -4.34
CA ARG A 742 -9.18 14.50 -4.00
C ARG A 742 -8.80 15.75 -4.80
N ASP A 743 -7.53 15.82 -5.21
CA ASP A 743 -6.96 16.92 -6.00
C ASP A 743 -7.17 16.75 -7.51
N LEU A 744 -7.48 15.53 -7.96
CA LEU A 744 -7.82 15.18 -9.34
C LEU A 744 -9.36 15.15 -9.54
N PRO A 745 -9.86 15.17 -10.80
CA PRO A 745 -11.30 15.21 -11.05
C PRO A 745 -11.99 13.83 -10.89
N ALA A 746 -11.78 13.17 -9.75
CA ALA A 746 -12.32 11.85 -9.43
C ALA A 746 -13.64 11.91 -8.66
N GLY A 747 -14.51 10.90 -8.83
CA GLY A 747 -15.75 10.77 -8.04
C GLY A 747 -15.50 10.38 -6.57
N GLY A 748 -14.29 9.92 -6.27
CA GLY A 748 -13.84 9.40 -4.99
C GLY A 748 -12.67 8.43 -5.20
N TYR A 749 -12.54 7.43 -4.33
CA TYR A 749 -11.52 6.39 -4.44
C TYR A 749 -12.02 5.03 -3.92
N ALA A 750 -11.29 3.96 -4.22
CA ALA A 750 -11.51 2.63 -3.66
C ALA A 750 -10.21 2.06 -3.06
N LEU A 751 -10.25 1.48 -1.86
CA LEU A 751 -9.08 0.85 -1.23
C LEU A 751 -9.13 -0.68 -1.37
N PHE A 752 -8.03 -1.28 -1.82
CA PHE A 752 -7.84 -2.73 -1.93
C PHE A 752 -6.73 -3.20 -0.97
N ALA A 753 -7.01 -3.94 0.10
CA ALA A 753 -8.31 -4.43 0.57
C ALA A 753 -8.35 -4.43 2.11
N VAL A 754 -9.49 -4.81 2.70
CA VAL A 754 -9.68 -4.86 4.16
C VAL A 754 -8.60 -5.68 4.86
N GLU A 755 -8.14 -6.81 4.30
CA GLU A 755 -7.04 -7.61 4.87
C GLU A 755 -5.72 -6.84 5.08
N ASN A 756 -5.55 -5.67 4.45
CA ASN A 756 -4.37 -4.82 4.57
C ASN A 756 -4.67 -3.45 5.17
N LEU A 757 -5.90 -3.22 5.64
CA LEU A 757 -6.27 -2.03 6.38
C LEU A 757 -5.89 -2.19 7.86
N ASP A 758 -4.75 -1.64 8.25
CA ASP A 758 -4.29 -1.73 9.63
C ASP A 758 -4.97 -0.71 10.56
N ALA A 759 -4.73 -0.88 11.87
CA ALA A 759 -5.34 -0.06 12.90
C ALA A 759 -4.90 1.42 12.86
N ASN A 760 -3.68 1.72 12.42
CA ASN A 760 -3.19 3.08 12.39
C ASN A 760 -3.83 3.86 11.24
N LEU A 761 -3.86 3.28 10.04
CA LEU A 761 -4.57 3.86 8.92
C LEU A 761 -6.07 4.01 9.22
N LEU A 762 -6.69 3.02 9.87
CA LEU A 762 -8.09 3.11 10.29
C LEU A 762 -8.34 4.30 11.23
N ASN A 763 -7.46 4.55 12.19
CA ASN A 763 -7.55 5.70 13.09
C ASN A 763 -7.37 7.03 12.34
N ILE A 764 -6.47 7.10 11.37
CA ILE A 764 -6.30 8.29 10.52
C ILE A 764 -7.58 8.56 9.71
N LEU A 765 -8.15 7.54 9.08
CA LEU A 765 -9.39 7.68 8.30
C LEU A 765 -10.56 8.07 9.21
N SER A 766 -10.66 7.50 10.42
CA SER A 766 -11.71 7.87 11.37
C SER A 766 -11.68 9.36 11.73
N ARG A 767 -10.50 9.96 11.87
CA ARG A 767 -10.37 11.41 12.13
C ARG A 767 -10.60 12.27 10.90
N THR A 768 -10.09 11.84 9.75
CA THR A 768 -10.07 12.65 8.52
C THR A 768 -11.36 12.58 7.72
N GLN A 769 -12.15 11.53 7.90
CA GLN A 769 -13.33 11.27 7.09
C GLN A 769 -14.47 10.52 7.78
N GLY A 770 -14.23 10.01 9.00
CA GLY A 770 -15.25 9.39 9.84
C GLY A 770 -16.39 10.34 10.25
N VAL A 771 -17.45 9.76 10.79
CA VAL A 771 -18.60 10.49 11.33
C VAL A 771 -18.23 11.03 12.72
N GLN A 772 -18.49 12.31 12.98
CA GLN A 772 -18.27 12.91 14.30
C GLN A 772 -19.43 12.54 15.26
N GLU A 773 -19.12 12.18 16.50
CA GLU A 773 -20.08 11.67 17.51
C GLU A 773 -21.28 12.59 17.81
N ASN A 774 -21.19 13.88 17.49
CA ASN A 774 -22.25 14.88 17.75
C ASN A 774 -23.16 15.16 16.54
N VAL A 775 -23.08 14.35 15.48
CA VAL A 775 -23.85 14.55 14.26
C VAL A 775 -25.02 13.57 14.23
N THR A 776 -26.24 14.06 14.46
CA THR A 776 -27.47 13.26 14.35
C THR A 776 -27.57 12.59 12.99
N SER A 777 -28.18 11.39 12.92
CA SER A 777 -28.29 10.51 11.73
C SER A 777 -28.84 11.14 10.44
N ARG A 778 -29.34 12.38 10.48
CA ARG A 778 -29.85 13.14 9.32
C ARG A 778 -28.81 13.91 8.50
N SER A 779 -27.50 13.91 8.82
CA SER A 779 -26.50 14.65 8.04
C SER A 779 -25.31 13.81 7.53
N GLN A 780 -25.60 12.63 6.97
CA GLN A 780 -24.62 11.93 6.16
C GLN A 780 -24.36 12.70 4.85
N SER A 781 -23.11 12.79 4.42
CA SER A 781 -22.76 13.47 3.15
C SER A 781 -23.33 12.68 1.97
N PRO A 782 -23.94 13.35 0.98
CA PRO A 782 -24.60 12.66 -0.14
C PRO A 782 -23.62 11.75 -0.90
N ILE A 783 -24.05 10.51 -1.16
CA ILE A 783 -23.26 9.54 -1.91
C ILE A 783 -23.33 9.93 -3.40
N PRO A 784 -22.20 10.25 -4.06
CA PRO A 784 -22.23 10.91 -5.37
C PRO A 784 -23.00 10.22 -6.50
N TYR A 785 -23.07 8.88 -6.52
CA TYR A 785 -23.83 8.14 -7.53
C TYR A 785 -25.31 7.95 -7.17
N ARG A 786 -25.72 8.24 -5.92
CA ARG A 786 -27.13 8.25 -5.51
C ARG A 786 -27.73 9.63 -5.62
N GLU A 787 -26.97 10.62 -5.19
CA GLU A 787 -27.42 12.00 -5.08
C GLU A 787 -26.45 12.92 -5.85
N PRO A 788 -26.31 12.76 -7.17
CA PRO A 788 -25.30 13.48 -7.95
C PRO A 788 -25.45 15.00 -7.86
N PHE A 789 -26.69 15.51 -7.84
CA PHE A 789 -26.96 16.94 -7.73
C PHE A 789 -26.66 17.49 -6.32
N SER A 790 -27.07 16.77 -5.26
CA SER A 790 -26.73 17.14 -3.88
C SER A 790 -25.22 17.07 -3.63
N ALA A 791 -24.54 16.05 -4.16
CA ALA A 791 -23.09 15.93 -4.08
C ALA A 791 -22.37 17.03 -4.87
N ALA A 792 -22.88 17.44 -6.03
CA ALA A 792 -22.36 18.57 -6.80
C ALA A 792 -22.46 19.88 -6.01
N ALA A 793 -23.64 20.16 -5.42
CA ALA A 793 -23.84 21.33 -4.56
C ALA A 793 -22.94 21.30 -3.31
N ALA A 794 -22.85 20.16 -2.62
CA ALA A 794 -22.02 20.00 -1.44
C ALA A 794 -20.53 20.20 -1.74
N ARG A 795 -20.01 19.63 -2.84
CA ARG A 795 -18.62 19.82 -3.27
C ARG A 795 -18.34 21.28 -3.66
N TYR A 796 -19.29 21.94 -4.32
CA TYR A 796 -19.15 23.36 -4.64
C TYR A 796 -19.10 24.23 -3.37
N ALA A 797 -19.96 23.95 -2.39
CA ALA A 797 -19.94 24.64 -1.10
C ALA A 797 -18.61 24.45 -0.34
N THR A 798 -18.01 23.26 -0.39
CA THR A 798 -16.65 23.03 0.15
C THR A 798 -15.61 23.87 -0.57
N LEU A 799 -15.68 23.97 -1.90
CA LEU A 799 -14.78 24.80 -2.70
C LEU A 799 -14.93 26.30 -2.39
N GLN A 800 -16.17 26.79 -2.26
CA GLN A 800 -16.42 28.19 -1.86
C GLN A 800 -15.88 28.49 -0.46
N ARG A 801 -15.95 27.54 0.48
CA ARG A 801 -15.37 27.69 1.82
C ARG A 801 -13.86 27.83 1.78
N GLU A 802 -13.16 27.10 0.92
CA GLU A 802 -11.72 27.28 0.73
C GLU A 802 -11.36 28.67 0.19
N TRP A 803 -12.09 29.14 -0.83
CA TRP A 803 -11.88 30.49 -1.37
C TRP A 803 -12.13 31.57 -0.32
N SER A 804 -13.24 31.45 0.41
CA SER A 804 -13.62 32.40 1.47
C SER A 804 -12.62 32.38 2.61
N PHE A 805 -12.10 31.21 3.00
CA PHE A 805 -11.03 31.07 3.98
C PHE A 805 -9.77 31.81 3.53
N LEU A 806 -9.30 31.61 2.29
CA LEU A 806 -8.11 32.31 1.81
C LEU A 806 -8.33 33.82 1.67
N LEU A 807 -9.50 34.26 1.20
CA LEU A 807 -9.86 35.68 1.08
C LEU A 807 -9.86 36.37 2.45
N ALA A 808 -10.48 35.75 3.45
CA ALA A 808 -10.51 36.27 4.83
C ALA A 808 -9.10 36.40 5.44
N ASN A 809 -8.15 35.57 5.00
CA ASN A 809 -6.76 35.59 5.45
C ASN A 809 -5.81 36.38 4.51
N GLN A 810 -6.33 37.06 3.49
CA GLN A 810 -5.55 37.78 2.46
C GLN A 810 -4.50 36.92 1.73
N GLN A 811 -4.85 35.67 1.42
CA GLN A 811 -3.97 34.68 0.80
C GLN A 811 -4.24 34.45 -0.70
N VAL A 812 -5.10 35.25 -1.33
CA VAL A 812 -5.41 35.20 -2.76
C VAL A 812 -4.87 36.44 -3.47
N LEU A 813 -4.16 36.24 -4.59
CA LEU A 813 -3.73 37.32 -5.48
C LEU A 813 -4.75 37.51 -6.61
N ILE A 814 -5.59 38.54 -6.48
CA ILE A 814 -6.60 38.93 -7.47
C ILE A 814 -6.81 40.45 -7.47
N GLN A 815 -7.21 41.02 -8.62
CA GLN A 815 -7.40 42.47 -8.81
C GLN A 815 -8.81 42.80 -9.32
N GLU A 816 -9.29 44.02 -9.09
CA GLU A 816 -10.50 44.54 -9.72
C GLU A 816 -10.31 44.76 -11.24
N PRO A 817 -11.32 44.51 -12.09
CA PRO A 817 -12.70 44.09 -11.78
C PRO A 817 -12.90 42.56 -11.65
N ALA A 818 -11.82 41.77 -11.72
CA ALA A 818 -11.90 40.30 -11.74
C ALA A 818 -12.44 39.71 -10.44
N SER A 819 -12.11 40.31 -9.29
CA SER A 819 -12.64 39.89 -7.97
C SER A 819 -14.16 40.05 -7.87
N ALA A 820 -14.71 41.22 -8.21
CA ALA A 820 -16.16 41.44 -8.16
C ALA A 820 -16.94 40.46 -9.07
N GLU A 821 -16.47 40.26 -10.31
CA GLU A 821 -17.14 39.33 -11.23
C GLU A 821 -17.01 37.86 -10.79
N TRP A 822 -15.85 37.48 -10.23
CA TRP A 822 -15.67 36.15 -9.65
C TRP A 822 -16.67 35.86 -8.53
N GLY A 823 -16.81 36.77 -7.57
CA GLY A 823 -17.75 36.62 -6.46
C GLY A 823 -19.19 36.47 -6.93
N LYS A 824 -19.61 37.35 -7.84
CA LYS A 824 -20.96 37.34 -8.42
C LYS A 824 -21.27 36.03 -9.15
N GLN A 825 -20.39 35.57 -10.04
CA GLN A 825 -20.63 34.33 -10.77
C GLN A 825 -20.55 33.10 -9.86
N ALA A 826 -19.68 33.12 -8.83
CA ALA A 826 -19.57 32.03 -7.88
C ALA A 826 -20.87 31.85 -7.07
N ASP A 827 -21.43 32.93 -6.54
CA ASP A 827 -22.65 32.87 -5.74
C ASP A 827 -23.87 32.51 -6.60
N ALA A 828 -23.94 33.01 -7.84
CA ALA A 828 -25.00 32.63 -8.78
C ALA A 828 -24.95 31.12 -9.13
N LEU A 829 -23.76 30.56 -9.32
CA LEU A 829 -23.59 29.13 -9.54
C LEU A 829 -23.99 28.32 -8.30
N SER A 830 -23.63 28.78 -7.10
CA SER A 830 -24.03 28.16 -5.82
C SER A 830 -25.55 28.05 -5.69
N VAL A 831 -26.26 29.16 -5.92
CA VAL A 831 -27.73 29.20 -5.88
C VAL A 831 -28.33 28.22 -6.89
N SER A 832 -27.81 28.20 -8.11
CA SER A 832 -28.29 27.30 -9.17
C SER A 832 -28.08 25.81 -8.83
N LEU A 833 -26.92 25.45 -8.29
CA LEU A 833 -26.62 24.07 -7.88
C LEU A 833 -27.51 23.64 -6.70
N ASN A 834 -27.73 24.52 -5.72
CA ASN A 834 -28.64 24.24 -4.61
C ASN A 834 -30.09 24.11 -5.06
N GLN A 835 -30.55 24.94 -6.00
CA GLN A 835 -31.89 24.81 -6.58
C GLN A 835 -32.03 23.48 -7.34
N LEU A 836 -31.01 23.07 -8.10
CA LEU A 836 -31.00 21.78 -8.80
C LEU A 836 -31.02 20.60 -7.83
N ALA A 837 -30.28 20.69 -6.71
CA ALA A 837 -30.27 19.66 -5.67
C ALA A 837 -31.63 19.54 -4.97
N ALA A 838 -32.29 20.66 -4.66
CA ALA A 838 -33.60 20.67 -4.01
C ALA A 838 -34.75 20.29 -4.95
N GLU A 839 -34.67 20.68 -6.22
CA GLU A 839 -35.69 20.44 -7.24
C GLU A 839 -35.03 19.99 -8.56
N PRO A 840 -34.71 18.69 -8.69
CA PRO A 840 -34.16 18.15 -9.93
C PRO A 840 -35.13 18.34 -11.10
N SER A 841 -34.70 19.08 -12.12
CA SER A 841 -35.44 19.25 -13.37
C SER A 841 -34.49 19.53 -14.53
N MET A 842 -34.87 19.17 -15.76
CA MET A 842 -34.06 19.49 -16.96
C MET A 842 -33.78 20.99 -17.08
N LYS A 843 -34.74 21.85 -16.70
CA LYS A 843 -34.57 23.31 -16.68
C LYS A 843 -33.47 23.74 -15.71
N ASN A 844 -33.51 23.26 -14.47
CA ASN A 844 -32.51 23.60 -13.44
C ASN A 844 -31.14 23.03 -13.81
N LEU A 845 -31.10 21.83 -14.41
CA LEU A 845 -29.88 21.18 -14.86
C LEU A 845 -29.18 21.99 -15.97
N LEU A 846 -29.91 22.36 -17.02
CA LEU A 846 -29.37 23.17 -18.12
C LEU A 846 -28.88 24.53 -17.63
N LEU A 847 -29.57 25.14 -16.66
CA LEU A 847 -29.13 26.38 -16.02
C LEU A 847 -27.80 26.19 -15.27
N ALA A 848 -27.71 25.18 -14.40
CA ALA A 848 -26.50 24.87 -13.64
C ALA A 848 -25.31 24.54 -14.55
N GLN A 849 -25.50 23.68 -15.56
CA GLN A 849 -24.47 23.35 -16.54
C GLN A 849 -23.97 24.59 -17.30
N ARG A 850 -24.89 25.47 -17.75
CA ARG A 850 -24.52 26.71 -18.44
C ARG A 850 -23.70 27.64 -17.54
N LEU A 851 -24.15 27.85 -16.30
CA LEU A 851 -23.44 28.70 -15.34
C LEU A 851 -22.06 28.12 -15.00
N LEU A 852 -21.96 26.81 -14.78
CA LEU A 852 -20.68 26.13 -14.51
C LEU A 852 -19.71 26.27 -15.69
N ARG A 853 -20.17 26.07 -16.93
CA ARG A 853 -19.32 26.24 -18.13
C ARG A 853 -18.82 27.67 -18.28
N SER A 854 -19.69 28.67 -18.06
CA SER A 854 -19.30 30.08 -18.05
C SER A 854 -18.27 30.36 -16.96
N PHE A 855 -18.57 29.96 -15.73
CA PHE A 855 -17.71 30.15 -14.57
C PHE A 855 -16.32 29.56 -14.79
N ARG A 856 -16.22 28.31 -15.27
CA ARG A 856 -14.92 27.67 -15.53
C ARG A 856 -14.10 28.37 -16.61
N THR A 857 -14.76 28.91 -17.64
CA THR A 857 -14.11 29.65 -18.72
C THR A 857 -13.44 30.92 -18.18
N ASP A 858 -14.13 31.65 -17.31
CA ASP A 858 -13.64 32.91 -16.77
C ASP A 858 -12.74 32.73 -15.55
N PHE A 859 -12.97 31.70 -14.73
CA PHE A 859 -12.15 31.34 -13.57
C PHE A 859 -10.66 31.24 -13.91
N ARG A 860 -10.34 30.60 -15.05
CA ARG A 860 -8.96 30.48 -15.54
C ARG A 860 -8.32 31.82 -15.87
N LYS A 861 -9.11 32.82 -16.28
CA LYS A 861 -8.64 34.19 -16.55
C LYS A 861 -8.41 34.95 -15.24
N TRP A 862 -9.34 34.87 -14.30
CA TRP A 862 -9.23 35.55 -13.01
C TRP A 862 -8.04 35.02 -12.18
N MET A 863 -7.83 33.71 -12.21
CA MET A 863 -6.78 33.06 -11.42
C MET A 863 -5.39 33.10 -12.07
N GLN A 864 -5.17 33.82 -13.17
CA GLN A 864 -3.86 33.89 -13.84
C GLN A 864 -2.74 34.39 -12.91
N GLN A 865 -3.01 35.44 -12.12
CA GLN A 865 -2.03 35.96 -11.17
C GLN A 865 -1.76 34.96 -10.04
N GLN A 866 -2.81 34.40 -9.43
CA GLN A 866 -2.67 33.35 -8.42
C GLN A 866 -1.93 32.11 -8.96
N ALA A 867 -2.19 31.69 -10.20
CA ALA A 867 -1.54 30.54 -10.82
C ALA A 867 -0.03 30.76 -11.02
N SER A 868 0.42 32.01 -11.15
CA SER A 868 1.85 32.32 -11.22
C SER A 868 2.58 32.07 -9.89
N ARG A 869 1.87 32.15 -8.76
CA ARG A 869 2.40 31.92 -7.40
C ARG A 869 2.10 30.52 -6.87
N GLN A 870 0.91 30.00 -7.12
CA GLN A 870 0.38 28.74 -6.61
C GLN A 870 -0.29 27.92 -7.73
N PRO A 871 0.48 27.44 -8.72
CA PRO A 871 -0.07 26.74 -9.88
C PRO A 871 -0.80 25.45 -9.50
N TYR A 872 -0.28 24.71 -8.50
CA TYR A 872 -0.91 23.48 -8.01
C TYR A 872 -2.30 23.75 -7.43
N GLN A 873 -2.44 24.76 -6.57
CA GLN A 873 -3.71 25.15 -5.95
C GLN A 873 -4.77 25.51 -6.99
N VAL A 874 -4.42 26.33 -7.99
CA VAL A 874 -5.36 26.73 -9.05
C VAL A 874 -5.76 25.53 -9.91
N GLN A 875 -4.83 24.61 -10.19
CA GLN A 875 -5.14 23.38 -10.92
C GLN A 875 -6.10 22.47 -10.12
N VAL A 876 -5.93 22.38 -8.80
CA VAL A 876 -6.85 21.63 -7.92
C VAL A 876 -8.25 22.24 -7.96
N TRP A 877 -8.38 23.57 -7.93
CA TRP A 877 -9.69 24.21 -8.05
C TRP A 877 -10.35 23.94 -9.40
N ASP A 878 -9.60 24.00 -10.51
CA ASP A 878 -10.13 23.64 -11.84
C ASP A 878 -10.57 22.16 -11.91
N ASN A 879 -9.81 21.25 -11.30
CA ASN A 879 -10.16 19.83 -11.20
C ASN A 879 -11.43 19.59 -10.36
N ARG A 880 -11.63 20.33 -9.27
CA ARG A 880 -12.84 20.24 -8.45
C ARG A 880 -14.06 20.75 -9.19
N LEU A 881 -13.93 21.83 -9.98
CA LEU A 881 -14.99 22.29 -10.89
C LEU A 881 -15.29 21.26 -11.98
N ALA A 882 -14.28 20.57 -12.52
CA ALA A 882 -14.47 19.47 -13.46
C ALA A 882 -15.19 18.27 -12.81
N THR A 883 -14.96 18.01 -11.52
CA THR A 883 -15.69 16.98 -10.77
C THR A 883 -17.18 17.30 -10.68
N ILE A 884 -17.53 18.57 -10.42
CA ILE A 884 -18.92 19.03 -10.39
C ILE A 884 -19.58 18.81 -11.75
N GLU A 885 -18.90 19.16 -12.85
CA GLU A 885 -19.40 18.91 -14.21
C GLU A 885 -19.69 17.42 -14.46
N ARG A 886 -18.79 16.53 -14.02
CA ARG A 886 -18.96 15.08 -14.11
C ARG A 886 -20.19 14.58 -13.33
N LEU A 887 -20.42 15.12 -12.14
CA LEU A 887 -21.61 14.79 -11.35
C LEU A 887 -22.89 15.26 -12.03
N LEU A 888 -22.90 16.45 -12.64
CA LEU A 888 -24.05 16.93 -13.40
C LEU A 888 -24.35 16.04 -14.61
N HIS A 889 -23.33 15.56 -15.34
CA HIS A 889 -23.52 14.63 -16.45
C HIS A 889 -23.95 13.23 -16.00
N TYR A 890 -23.43 12.73 -14.88
CA TYR A 890 -23.92 11.49 -14.28
C TYR A 890 -25.39 11.60 -13.88
N GLY A 891 -25.77 12.70 -13.22
CA GLY A 891 -27.15 12.97 -12.83
C GLY A 891 -28.08 13.18 -14.02
N GLU A 892 -27.60 13.80 -15.11
CA GLU A 892 -28.37 13.93 -16.36
C GLU A 892 -28.79 12.58 -16.92
N ARG A 893 -27.86 11.62 -16.96
CA ARG A 893 -28.15 10.23 -17.39
C ARG A 893 -29.12 9.56 -16.43
N THR A 894 -28.85 9.60 -15.13
CA THR A 894 -29.55 8.75 -14.15
C THR A 894 -30.89 9.29 -13.66
N ALA A 895 -31.18 10.58 -13.82
CA ALA A 895 -32.44 11.16 -13.35
C ALA A 895 -33.58 11.04 -14.36
N TRP A 896 -33.27 10.86 -15.65
CA TRP A 896 -34.24 10.98 -16.75
C TRP A 896 -34.23 9.84 -17.77
N ASP A 897 -33.23 8.95 -17.75
CA ASP A 897 -33.26 7.66 -18.45
C ASP A 897 -33.95 6.60 -17.58
#